data_AF-S0FIC3-F1
#
_entry.id   AF-S0FIC3-F1
#
_cell.length_a   1.000
_cell.length_b   1.000
_cell.length_c   1.000
_cell.angle_alpha   90.00
_cell.angle_beta   90.00
_cell.angle_gamma   90.00
#
_symmetry.space_group_name_H-M   'P 1'
#
loop_
_entity.id
_entity.type
_entity.pdbx_description
1 polymer ?
#
loop_
_entity_poly.entity_id
_entity_poly.type
_entity_poly.pdbx_seq_one_letter_code
_entity_poly.pdbx_strand_id
1 'polypeptide(L)'
;MANVTEIFGSSVFNDTVMHERLPKATYKSLKKTIDLGLTLDESVADVVASVMKDWAIEKGATHFTHWFHPMTGITAEKHDAFISPTADGKVILEFSGKELIKGEPDASSFPSGGLRATYEARGYTAWDCTSPAFVKDGTLYIPTAFCSYTGEILDKKTPLLRSMEALNKQALRILKVLGNTSATRVTTTVGPEQEYFLVDRELFKQRKDLIFTGRTLFGVKPPKGQELEDHYFGNIKERVSAYMKDLDTELWKLGISAKTEHNEVAPAQHELAPIFNTSNVATDHNQLTMELMQKVALRHGLACLLHEKPFAGVNGSGKHNNWSMSTNDGQNLLEPGSTPHDNVQFLIFLTAVVRAVDEYQDLLRLSVATAGNDHRLGANEAPPAIVSIFLGDQLTDIINQLENGKAKGKIYNNILETGVASLPKLPKDTTDRNRTSPFAFTGNKFEFRMLGSSASIAGANFVLNTIVAEILQKFADQLETADDLNAAIATLLSETVKNHKRIIFNGNGYSEEWVVEAESRGLLNMKSTVECIPTFINDKNVAVFVRHGVLSKSEIESRYEILLENYVKTINIEALTMINMAKTEILPAAFRFSKELSDTINSVKATGMSVEVSAQSSVLKELSPVLSSFASNLTALKKTLEKANAETGSALKQAEAFSKTVIPAMESLRTDADKLEAILPRDMYPFPTYADLLFNV
;
A
#
# COMPACT_ATOMS: atom_id res chain seq x y z
N MET A 1 -23.71 -15.85 -17.38
CA MET A 1 -22.82 -14.74 -16.97
C MET A 1 -23.65 -13.49 -16.99
N ALA A 2 -23.61 -12.68 -15.94
CA ALA A 2 -24.21 -11.34 -16.02
C ALA A 2 -23.42 -10.52 -17.04
N ASN A 3 -24.10 -9.70 -17.83
CA ASN A 3 -23.46 -8.79 -18.77
C ASN A 3 -22.69 -7.74 -17.96
N VAL A 4 -21.37 -7.62 -18.18
CA VAL A 4 -20.51 -6.68 -17.43
C VAL A 4 -21.06 -5.26 -17.49
N THR A 5 -21.57 -4.85 -18.65
CA THR A 5 -22.15 -3.51 -18.85
C THR A 5 -23.43 -3.27 -18.02
N GLU A 6 -24.17 -4.31 -17.67
CA GLU A 6 -25.39 -4.22 -16.85
C GLU A 6 -25.07 -4.18 -15.35
N ILE A 7 -24.01 -4.88 -14.92
CA ILE A 7 -23.64 -4.95 -13.50
C ILE A 7 -22.68 -3.85 -13.08
N PHE A 8 -21.92 -3.26 -14.01
CA PHE A 8 -20.90 -2.27 -13.68
C PHE A 8 -21.49 -1.05 -12.98
N GLY A 9 -21.02 -0.77 -11.76
CA GLY A 9 -21.52 0.32 -10.92
C GLY A 9 -22.98 0.15 -10.48
N SER A 10 -23.58 -1.03 -10.64
CA SER A 10 -24.99 -1.27 -10.31
C SER A 10 -25.31 -1.16 -8.82
N SER A 11 -24.31 -1.21 -7.95
CA SER A 11 -24.42 -1.00 -6.51
C SER A 11 -23.88 0.36 -6.06
N VAL A 12 -23.71 1.32 -6.97
CA VAL A 12 -23.15 2.64 -6.68
C VAL A 12 -24.18 3.73 -6.98
N PHE A 13 -24.31 4.72 -6.09
CA PHE A 13 -25.11 5.93 -6.31
C PHE A 13 -24.32 6.90 -7.20
N ASN A 14 -24.09 6.46 -8.45
CA ASN A 14 -23.25 7.14 -9.43
C ASN A 14 -23.99 8.28 -10.17
N ASP A 15 -23.29 8.96 -11.08
CA ASP A 15 -23.83 10.09 -11.84
C ASP A 15 -25.12 9.74 -12.62
N THR A 16 -25.21 8.55 -13.21
CA THR A 16 -26.39 8.06 -13.89
C THR A 16 -27.59 7.95 -12.94
N VAL A 17 -27.39 7.31 -11.78
CA VAL A 17 -28.45 7.17 -10.76
C VAL A 17 -28.87 8.53 -10.21
N MET A 18 -27.90 9.41 -9.95
CA MET A 18 -28.14 10.78 -9.50
C MET A 18 -28.97 11.56 -10.53
N HIS A 19 -28.64 11.48 -11.82
CA HIS A 19 -29.36 12.17 -12.88
C HIS A 19 -30.78 11.64 -13.08
N GLU A 20 -30.97 10.32 -12.96
CA GLU A 20 -32.28 9.67 -13.12
C GLU A 20 -33.24 9.97 -11.97
N ARG A 21 -32.71 10.06 -10.73
CA ARG A 21 -33.54 10.08 -9.52
C ARG A 21 -33.63 11.44 -8.83
N LEU A 22 -32.59 12.28 -8.89
CA LEU A 22 -32.61 13.57 -8.22
C LEU A 22 -33.42 14.59 -9.04
N PRO A 23 -34.15 15.50 -8.37
CA PRO A 23 -34.72 16.67 -9.04
C PRO A 23 -33.64 17.45 -9.80
N LYS A 24 -33.96 17.97 -10.99
CA LYS A 24 -33.01 18.64 -11.90
C LYS A 24 -32.19 19.75 -11.23
N ALA A 25 -32.79 20.52 -10.32
CA ALA A 25 -32.09 21.58 -9.59
C ALA A 25 -31.08 21.01 -8.58
N THR A 26 -31.51 20.01 -7.79
CA THR A 26 -30.68 19.28 -6.81
C THR A 26 -29.50 18.59 -7.50
N TYR A 27 -29.75 17.88 -8.61
CA TYR A 27 -28.70 17.24 -9.41
C TYR A 27 -27.63 18.25 -9.87
N LYS A 28 -28.05 19.36 -10.49
CA LYS A 28 -27.12 20.39 -10.96
C LYS A 28 -26.32 21.02 -9.83
N SER A 29 -26.96 21.24 -8.67
CA SER A 29 -26.29 21.79 -7.50
C SER A 29 -25.25 20.82 -6.96
N LEU A 30 -25.63 19.55 -6.73
CA LEU A 30 -24.72 18.51 -6.25
C LEU A 30 -23.55 18.28 -7.23
N LYS A 31 -23.84 18.20 -8.53
CA LYS A 31 -22.82 18.03 -9.56
C LYS A 31 -21.81 19.17 -9.57
N LYS A 32 -22.28 20.41 -9.44
CA LYS A 32 -21.41 21.59 -9.28
C LYS A 32 -20.56 21.52 -8.01
N THR A 33 -21.13 21.08 -6.89
CA THR A 33 -20.41 20.88 -5.63
C THR A 33 -19.29 19.85 -5.79
N ILE A 34 -19.55 18.73 -6.45
CA ILE A 34 -18.56 17.66 -6.72
C ILE A 34 -17.46 18.15 -7.66
N ASP A 35 -17.83 18.74 -8.80
CA ASP A 35 -16.88 19.11 -9.86
C ASP A 35 -15.97 20.28 -9.44
N LEU A 36 -16.47 21.19 -8.59
CA LEU A 36 -15.75 22.40 -8.15
C LEU A 36 -15.24 22.34 -6.70
N GLY A 37 -15.57 21.29 -5.94
CA GLY A 37 -15.17 21.15 -4.54
C GLY A 37 -15.79 22.20 -3.62
N LEU A 38 -17.08 22.51 -3.80
CA LEU A 38 -17.79 23.52 -2.99
C LEU A 38 -18.41 22.91 -1.73
N THR A 39 -18.90 23.76 -0.82
CA THR A 39 -19.73 23.32 0.31
C THR A 39 -21.11 22.86 -0.18
N LEU A 40 -21.63 21.78 0.38
CA LEU A 40 -22.98 21.29 0.10
C LEU A 40 -24.03 22.16 0.82
N ASP A 41 -25.08 22.54 0.10
CA ASP A 41 -26.25 23.23 0.68
C ASP A 41 -27.11 22.25 1.48
N GLU A 42 -27.51 22.61 2.71
CA GLU A 42 -28.32 21.75 3.59
C GLU A 42 -29.64 21.32 2.93
N SER A 43 -30.27 22.21 2.16
CA SER A 43 -31.53 21.89 1.45
C SER A 43 -31.33 20.87 0.33
N VAL A 44 -30.13 20.82 -0.27
CA VAL A 44 -29.74 19.80 -1.25
C VAL A 44 -29.53 18.46 -0.54
N ALA A 45 -28.93 18.48 0.66
CA ALA A 45 -28.62 17.27 1.42
C ALA A 45 -29.86 16.49 1.85
N ASP A 46 -30.93 17.14 2.32
CA ASP A 46 -32.17 16.45 2.71
C ASP A 46 -32.81 15.72 1.53
N VAL A 47 -32.85 16.35 0.35
CA VAL A 47 -33.37 15.74 -0.88
C VAL A 47 -32.50 14.56 -1.30
N VAL A 48 -31.17 14.72 -1.25
CA VAL A 48 -30.24 13.65 -1.61
C VAL A 48 -30.36 12.47 -0.63
N ALA A 49 -30.45 12.71 0.67
CA ALA A 49 -30.60 11.67 1.68
C ALA A 49 -31.87 10.84 1.44
N SER A 50 -33.02 11.48 1.22
CA SER A 50 -34.26 10.76 0.93
C SER A 50 -34.14 9.90 -0.32
N VAL A 51 -33.63 10.44 -1.42
CA VAL A 51 -33.49 9.70 -2.69
C VAL A 51 -32.46 8.58 -2.59
N MET A 52 -31.35 8.81 -1.89
CA MET A 52 -30.29 7.82 -1.67
C MET A 52 -30.79 6.67 -0.80
N LYS A 53 -31.58 6.96 0.25
CA LYS A 53 -32.22 5.94 1.10
C LYS A 53 -33.17 5.06 0.30
N ASP A 54 -34.07 5.66 -0.48
CA ASP A 54 -35.05 4.89 -1.27
C ASP A 54 -34.34 4.01 -2.30
N TRP A 55 -33.32 4.55 -3.00
CA TRP A 55 -32.46 3.77 -3.88
C TRP A 55 -31.75 2.61 -3.16
N ALA A 56 -31.23 2.86 -1.96
CA ALA A 56 -30.54 1.83 -1.19
C ALA A 56 -31.49 0.72 -0.72
N ILE A 57 -32.69 1.07 -0.27
CA ILE A 57 -33.73 0.11 0.15
C ILE A 57 -34.15 -0.77 -1.03
N GLU A 58 -34.31 -0.20 -2.23
CA GLU A 58 -34.58 -0.98 -3.46
C GLU A 58 -33.46 -1.99 -3.76
N LYS A 59 -32.23 -1.71 -3.34
CA LYS A 59 -31.08 -2.62 -3.42
C LYS A 59 -30.99 -3.61 -2.25
N GLY A 60 -31.97 -3.59 -1.34
CA GLY A 60 -32.05 -4.45 -0.16
C GLY A 60 -31.34 -3.89 1.07
N ALA A 61 -30.97 -2.60 1.08
CA ALA A 61 -30.35 -1.99 2.25
C ALA A 61 -31.35 -1.83 3.39
N THR A 62 -30.95 -2.23 4.59
CA THR A 62 -31.70 -2.05 5.84
C THR A 62 -31.01 -1.07 6.80
N HIS A 63 -29.71 -0.88 6.61
CA HIS A 63 -28.86 -0.01 7.41
C HIS A 63 -28.12 0.98 6.51
N PHE A 64 -27.57 2.02 7.13
CA PHE A 64 -26.53 2.86 6.56
C PHE A 64 -25.31 2.93 7.49
N THR A 65 -24.19 3.36 6.94
CA THR A 65 -22.97 3.58 7.70
C THR A 65 -22.14 4.70 7.11
N HIS A 66 -21.53 5.51 7.99
CA HIS A 66 -20.42 6.36 7.62
C HIS A 66 -19.16 5.51 7.55
N TRP A 67 -18.63 5.38 6.35
CA TRP A 67 -17.45 4.59 6.04
C TRP A 67 -16.23 5.51 5.96
N PHE A 68 -15.21 5.26 6.78
CA PHE A 68 -14.03 6.13 6.87
C PHE A 68 -12.74 5.34 7.07
N HIS A 69 -11.60 6.00 6.85
CA HIS A 69 -10.27 5.40 6.87
C HIS A 69 -9.46 5.91 8.07
N PRO A 70 -9.64 5.36 9.29
CA PRO A 70 -8.85 5.75 10.45
C PRO A 70 -7.35 5.45 10.28
N MET A 71 -6.54 5.96 11.21
CA MET A 71 -5.08 5.76 11.20
C MET A 71 -4.62 4.31 11.47
N THR A 72 -5.54 3.36 11.66
CA THR A 72 -5.24 1.92 11.77
C THR A 72 -4.82 1.29 10.45
N GLY A 73 -5.15 1.91 9.31
CA GLY A 73 -4.81 1.40 7.97
C GLY A 73 -5.87 0.53 7.30
N ILE A 74 -6.92 0.17 8.02
CA ILE A 74 -8.14 -0.48 7.52
C ILE A 74 -9.34 0.48 7.64
N THR A 75 -10.45 0.16 6.99
CA THR A 75 -11.69 0.94 7.08
C THR A 75 -12.43 0.68 8.40
N ALA A 76 -13.25 1.64 8.81
CA ALA A 76 -14.17 1.50 9.95
C ALA A 76 -15.59 1.92 9.57
N GLU A 77 -16.55 1.31 10.26
CA GLU A 77 -17.98 1.46 10.01
C GLU A 77 -18.79 1.22 11.29
N LYS A 78 -19.92 1.91 11.40
CA LYS A 78 -20.98 1.71 12.41
C LYS A 78 -22.31 1.64 11.68
N HIS A 79 -23.05 0.54 11.85
CA HIS A 79 -24.29 0.32 11.11
C HIS A 79 -25.48 0.83 11.91
N ASP A 80 -26.19 1.80 11.36
CA ASP A 80 -27.42 2.37 11.91
C ASP A 80 -28.59 1.96 11.00
N ALA A 81 -29.66 1.42 11.58
CA ALA A 81 -30.83 1.01 10.82
C ALA A 81 -31.68 2.23 10.43
N PHE A 82 -32.32 2.19 9.26
CA PHE A 82 -33.23 3.27 8.82
C PHE A 82 -34.52 3.38 9.67
N ILE A 83 -34.74 2.44 10.60
CA ILE A 83 -35.94 2.34 11.42
C ILE A 83 -36.10 3.55 12.36
N SER A 84 -37.23 4.23 12.24
CA SER A 84 -37.65 5.29 13.13
C SER A 84 -39.06 4.96 13.66
N PRO A 85 -39.23 4.71 14.98
CA PRO A 85 -40.52 4.38 15.56
C PRO A 85 -41.42 5.62 15.63
N THR A 86 -42.68 5.46 15.24
CA THR A 86 -43.69 6.51 15.32
C THR A 86 -44.49 6.41 16.63
N ALA A 87 -45.11 7.52 17.05
CA ALA A 87 -45.88 7.59 18.30
C ALA A 87 -47.07 6.61 18.36
N ASP A 88 -47.58 6.13 17.21
CA ASP A 88 -48.63 5.11 17.11
C ASP A 88 -48.09 3.66 17.15
N GLY A 89 -46.79 3.47 17.41
CA GLY A 89 -46.16 2.15 17.54
C GLY A 89 -45.84 1.49 16.20
N LYS A 90 -45.98 2.20 15.08
CA LYS A 90 -45.52 1.75 13.76
C LYS A 90 -44.05 2.14 13.55
N VAL A 91 -43.50 1.66 12.44
CA VAL A 91 -42.13 1.93 12.02
C VAL A 91 -42.17 2.58 10.65
N ILE A 92 -41.40 3.64 10.49
CA ILE A 92 -41.09 4.23 9.20
C ILE A 92 -39.58 4.15 8.94
N LEU A 93 -39.18 4.29 7.67
CA LEU A 93 -37.79 4.33 7.28
C LEU A 93 -37.39 5.78 7.02
N GLU A 94 -36.53 6.32 7.87
CA GLU A 94 -36.04 7.70 7.81
C GLU A 94 -34.53 7.74 7.58
N PHE A 95 -34.10 8.74 6.83
CA PHE A 95 -32.70 9.11 6.65
C PHE A 95 -32.65 10.58 6.26
N SER A 96 -32.16 11.41 7.17
CA SER A 96 -32.16 12.87 7.02
C SER A 96 -30.87 13.39 6.36
N GLY A 97 -30.92 14.59 5.78
CA GLY A 97 -29.72 15.26 5.27
C GLY A 97 -28.68 15.52 6.35
N LYS A 98 -29.13 15.71 7.60
CA LYS A 98 -28.24 15.82 8.76
C LYS A 98 -27.44 14.54 9.02
N GLU A 99 -28.09 13.39 8.96
CA GLU A 99 -27.44 12.08 9.09
C GLU A 99 -26.58 11.75 7.87
N LEU A 100 -26.94 12.23 6.68
CA LEU A 100 -26.09 12.08 5.49
C LEU A 100 -24.80 12.89 5.63
N ILE A 101 -24.89 14.18 5.96
CA ILE A 101 -23.72 15.08 6.00
C ILE A 101 -22.78 14.71 7.14
N LYS A 102 -23.33 14.30 8.30
CA LYS A 102 -22.55 14.17 9.53
C LYS A 102 -22.95 12.96 10.37
N GLY A 103 -21.95 12.17 10.74
CA GLY A 103 -22.06 11.15 11.79
C GLY A 103 -21.27 11.51 13.05
N GLU A 104 -21.54 10.76 14.13
CA GLU A 104 -20.84 10.88 15.42
C GLU A 104 -20.36 9.49 15.88
N PRO A 105 -19.15 9.06 15.48
CA PRO A 105 -18.54 7.85 16.02
C PRO A 105 -17.80 8.11 17.35
N ASP A 106 -17.52 7.03 18.08
CA ASP A 106 -16.57 7.05 19.20
C ASP A 106 -15.14 7.06 18.65
N ALA A 107 -14.48 8.20 18.82
CA ALA A 107 -13.11 8.45 18.42
C ALA A 107 -12.05 8.08 19.47
N SER A 108 -12.42 7.67 20.70
CA SER A 108 -11.45 7.28 21.74
C SER A 108 -10.75 5.95 21.46
N SER A 109 -11.42 5.05 20.74
CA SER A 109 -10.93 3.69 20.45
C SER A 109 -10.01 3.64 19.23
N PHE A 110 -9.89 4.72 18.48
CA PHE A 110 -8.96 4.81 17.34
C PHE A 110 -7.61 5.39 17.79
N PRO A 111 -6.49 4.98 17.14
CA PRO A 111 -5.19 5.57 17.41
C PRO A 111 -5.26 7.09 17.27
N SER A 112 -4.83 7.82 18.30
CA SER A 112 -4.89 9.29 18.34
C SER A 112 -3.54 9.95 18.63
N GLY A 113 -2.50 9.16 18.95
CA GLY A 113 -1.14 9.67 19.18
C GLY A 113 -1.07 10.74 20.27
N GLY A 114 -1.90 10.61 21.32
CA GLY A 114 -1.97 11.57 22.42
C GLY A 114 -2.82 12.82 22.14
N LEU A 115 -3.42 12.98 20.95
CA LEU A 115 -4.35 14.10 20.67
C LEU A 115 -5.65 14.03 21.46
N ARG A 116 -5.93 12.90 22.11
CA ARG A 116 -7.14 12.68 22.88
C ARG A 116 -6.85 11.96 24.17
N ALA A 117 -7.48 12.43 25.25
CA ALA A 117 -7.50 11.67 26.50
C ALA A 117 -8.47 10.48 26.39
N THR A 118 -8.21 9.42 27.15
CA THR A 118 -9.03 8.18 27.14
C THR A 118 -10.49 8.37 27.55
N TYR A 119 -10.82 9.46 28.26
CA TYR A 119 -12.20 9.79 28.64
C TYR A 119 -12.92 10.68 27.63
N GLU A 120 -12.22 11.18 26.61
CA GLU A 120 -12.82 11.97 25.55
C GLU A 120 -13.16 11.03 24.40
N ALA A 121 -14.47 10.80 24.17
CA ALA A 121 -14.95 9.83 23.17
C ALA A 121 -15.44 10.46 21.87
N ARG A 122 -16.04 11.66 21.88
CA ARG A 122 -16.68 12.24 20.69
C ARG A 122 -15.73 12.49 19.50
N GLY A 123 -16.09 12.05 18.30
CA GLY A 123 -15.52 12.47 17.03
C GLY A 123 -16.62 12.75 16.01
N TYR A 124 -16.25 13.21 14.82
CA TYR A 124 -17.21 13.54 13.77
C TYR A 124 -16.78 12.94 12.44
N THR A 125 -17.77 12.43 11.70
CA THR A 125 -17.58 12.11 10.28
C THR A 125 -18.28 13.15 9.42
N ALA A 126 -17.70 13.45 8.25
CA ALA A 126 -18.28 14.36 7.27
C ALA A 126 -18.33 13.67 5.90
N TRP A 127 -19.49 13.69 5.23
CA TRP A 127 -19.64 13.06 3.92
C TRP A 127 -18.72 13.68 2.87
N ASP A 128 -17.93 12.84 2.23
CA ASP A 128 -17.17 13.18 1.03
C ASP A 128 -18.04 12.88 -0.21
N CYS A 129 -18.77 13.90 -0.68
CA CYS A 129 -19.59 13.76 -1.89
C CYS A 129 -18.80 13.56 -3.18
N THR A 130 -17.46 13.73 -3.16
CA THR A 130 -16.60 13.47 -4.33
C THR A 130 -16.27 11.99 -4.50
N SER A 131 -16.62 11.14 -3.52
CA SER A 131 -16.64 9.69 -3.62
C SER A 131 -18.07 9.17 -3.51
N PRO A 132 -18.57 8.38 -4.47
CA PRO A 132 -19.97 7.99 -4.50
C PRO A 132 -20.32 7.01 -3.39
N ALA A 133 -21.51 7.16 -2.80
CA ALA A 133 -22.07 6.17 -1.89
C ALA A 133 -22.37 4.86 -2.62
N PHE A 134 -22.32 3.74 -1.90
CA PHE A 134 -22.52 2.41 -2.49
C PHE A 134 -23.30 1.49 -1.54
N VAL A 135 -23.92 0.45 -2.08
CA VAL A 135 -24.61 -0.59 -1.29
C VAL A 135 -23.81 -1.87 -1.33
N LYS A 136 -23.51 -2.41 -0.15
CA LYS A 136 -22.79 -3.67 0.03
C LYS A 136 -23.41 -4.40 1.23
N ASP A 137 -23.63 -5.71 1.11
CA ASP A 137 -24.12 -6.56 2.22
C ASP A 137 -25.41 -6.09 2.91
N GLY A 138 -26.32 -5.43 2.19
CA GLY A 138 -27.58 -4.93 2.77
C GLY A 138 -27.41 -3.65 3.60
N THR A 139 -26.31 -2.91 3.40
CA THR A 139 -26.03 -1.63 4.05
C THR A 139 -25.64 -0.57 3.01
N LEU A 140 -26.11 0.66 3.19
CA LEU A 140 -25.67 1.85 2.46
C LEU A 140 -24.39 2.40 3.08
N TYR A 141 -23.31 2.43 2.32
CA TYR A 141 -22.01 2.95 2.71
C TYR A 141 -21.82 4.37 2.18
N ILE A 142 -21.51 5.29 3.10
CA ILE A 142 -21.33 6.72 2.82
C ILE A 142 -19.86 7.06 3.08
N PRO A 143 -19.03 7.28 2.04
CA PRO A 143 -17.63 7.64 2.20
C PRO A 143 -17.47 8.96 2.98
N THR A 144 -16.69 8.95 4.05
CA THR A 144 -16.58 10.10 4.96
C THR A 144 -15.14 10.39 5.37
N ALA A 145 -14.89 11.68 5.61
CA ALA A 145 -13.74 12.17 6.37
C ALA A 145 -14.00 12.01 7.87
N PHE A 146 -12.96 11.82 8.68
CA PHE A 146 -13.07 11.62 10.13
C PHE A 146 -12.10 12.51 10.93
N CYS A 147 -12.65 13.24 11.89
CA CYS A 147 -11.90 14.17 12.76
C CYS A 147 -12.30 14.05 14.24
N SER A 148 -11.42 14.56 15.10
CA SER A 148 -11.64 14.67 16.54
C SER A 148 -12.73 15.69 16.87
N TYR A 149 -13.12 15.75 18.15
CA TYR A 149 -14.01 16.81 18.66
C TYR A 149 -13.44 18.23 18.47
N THR A 150 -12.12 18.38 18.59
CA THR A 150 -11.38 19.65 18.49
C THR A 150 -10.98 19.99 17.05
N GLY A 151 -11.24 19.10 16.09
CA GLY A 151 -11.07 19.32 14.65
C GLY A 151 -9.76 18.79 14.07
N GLU A 152 -8.88 18.20 14.88
CA GLU A 152 -7.70 17.49 14.38
C GLU A 152 -8.10 16.25 13.59
N ILE A 153 -7.34 15.98 12.53
CA ILE A 153 -7.64 14.91 11.60
C ILE A 153 -7.15 13.56 12.12
N LEU A 154 -8.08 12.61 12.23
CA LEU A 154 -7.83 11.25 12.74
C LEU A 154 -7.92 10.17 11.65
N ASP A 155 -7.92 10.57 10.38
CA ASP A 155 -8.09 9.70 9.22
C ASP A 155 -6.91 9.78 8.24
N LYS A 156 -6.96 8.98 7.18
CA LYS A 156 -6.06 9.06 6.03
C LYS A 156 -6.64 9.82 4.84
N LYS A 157 -7.96 10.04 4.82
CA LYS A 157 -8.69 10.61 3.68
C LYS A 157 -8.61 12.14 3.64
N THR A 158 -8.74 12.81 4.78
CA THR A 158 -8.67 14.27 4.84
C THR A 158 -7.30 14.83 4.40
N PRO A 159 -6.14 14.28 4.83
CA PRO A 159 -4.85 14.74 4.34
C PRO A 159 -4.69 14.51 2.83
N LEU A 160 -5.25 13.41 2.30
CA LEU A 160 -5.28 13.15 0.87
C LEU A 160 -6.06 14.24 0.13
N LEU A 161 -7.30 14.54 0.55
CA LEU A 161 -8.12 15.59 -0.07
C LEU A 161 -7.45 16.96 -0.01
N ARG A 162 -6.88 17.34 1.14
CA ARG A 162 -6.13 18.60 1.30
C ARG A 162 -4.90 18.65 0.38
N SER A 163 -4.16 17.55 0.26
CA SER A 163 -2.99 17.48 -0.63
C SER A 163 -3.36 17.59 -2.12
N MET A 164 -4.51 17.04 -2.51
CA MET A 164 -5.04 17.18 -3.87
C MET A 164 -5.38 18.63 -4.17
N GLU A 165 -6.01 19.34 -3.24
CA GLU A 165 -6.30 20.78 -3.38
C GLU A 165 -5.03 21.64 -3.39
N ALA A 166 -4.04 21.31 -2.55
CA ALA A 166 -2.74 21.98 -2.56
C ALA A 166 -2.05 21.84 -3.94
N LEU A 167 -1.99 20.63 -4.49
CA LEU A 167 -1.41 20.40 -5.81
C LEU A 167 -2.22 21.09 -6.91
N ASN A 168 -3.55 20.97 -6.88
CA ASN A 168 -4.47 21.63 -7.81
C ASN A 168 -4.18 23.13 -7.90
N LYS A 169 -4.12 23.81 -6.75
CA LYS A 169 -3.87 25.24 -6.66
C LYS A 169 -2.56 25.64 -7.34
N GLN A 170 -1.46 24.95 -7.06
CA GLN A 170 -0.15 25.32 -7.58
C GLN A 170 0.03 24.90 -9.05
N ALA A 171 -0.52 23.76 -9.45
CA ALA A 171 -0.53 23.34 -10.85
C ALA A 171 -1.31 24.33 -11.74
N LEU A 172 -2.47 24.82 -11.29
CA LEU A 172 -3.23 25.84 -12.02
C LEU A 172 -2.47 27.17 -12.16
N ARG A 173 -1.64 27.55 -11.19
CA ARG A 173 -0.79 28.75 -11.32
C ARG A 173 0.22 28.59 -12.45
N ILE A 174 0.92 27.46 -12.49
CA ILE A 174 1.83 27.12 -13.59
C ILE A 174 1.11 27.13 -14.94
N LEU A 175 -0.05 26.46 -15.03
CA LEU A 175 -0.82 26.39 -16.27
C LEU A 175 -1.25 27.77 -16.78
N LYS A 176 -1.68 28.66 -15.89
CA LYS A 176 -2.03 30.05 -16.23
C LYS A 176 -0.84 30.83 -16.77
N VAL A 177 0.33 30.68 -16.15
CA VAL A 177 1.57 31.32 -16.62
C VAL A 177 1.95 30.82 -18.02
N LEU A 178 1.73 29.52 -18.30
CA LEU A 178 1.95 28.93 -19.62
C LEU A 178 0.84 29.25 -20.64
N GLY A 179 -0.18 30.03 -20.25
CA GLY A 179 -1.26 30.48 -21.14
C GLY A 179 -2.51 29.58 -21.17
N ASN A 180 -2.54 28.47 -20.42
CA ASN A 180 -3.75 27.67 -20.28
C ASN A 180 -4.72 28.32 -19.28
N THR A 181 -5.83 28.84 -19.81
CA THR A 181 -6.93 29.45 -19.04
C THR A 181 -8.23 28.65 -19.10
N SER A 182 -8.26 27.55 -19.85
CA SER A 182 -9.42 26.65 -19.94
C SER A 182 -9.50 25.69 -18.77
N ALA A 183 -8.35 25.22 -18.28
CA ALA A 183 -8.29 24.34 -17.12
C ALA A 183 -8.75 25.08 -15.85
N THR A 184 -9.77 24.56 -15.19
CA THR A 184 -10.28 25.09 -13.91
C THR A 184 -9.92 24.20 -12.73
N ARG A 185 -9.46 22.96 -12.99
CA ARG A 185 -9.07 22.00 -11.96
C ARG A 185 -8.00 21.05 -12.51
N VAL A 186 -7.01 20.74 -11.67
CA VAL A 186 -6.05 19.64 -11.86
C VAL A 186 -6.31 18.61 -10.78
N THR A 187 -6.47 17.36 -11.18
CA THR A 187 -6.72 16.24 -10.26
C THR A 187 -5.63 15.20 -10.44
N THR A 188 -5.12 14.69 -9.33
CA THR A 188 -4.18 13.57 -9.34
C THR A 188 -4.92 12.26 -9.59
N THR A 189 -4.28 11.35 -10.32
CA THR A 189 -4.83 10.05 -10.68
C THR A 189 -3.92 8.93 -10.21
N VAL A 190 -4.51 7.80 -9.82
CA VAL A 190 -3.76 6.63 -9.32
C VAL A 190 -4.35 5.33 -9.86
N GLY A 191 -3.49 4.47 -10.38
CA GLY A 191 -3.79 3.06 -10.68
C GLY A 191 -2.97 2.14 -9.78
N PRO A 192 -3.53 1.62 -8.67
CA PRO A 192 -2.79 0.74 -7.77
C PRO A 192 -2.78 -0.71 -8.28
N GLU A 193 -1.61 -1.29 -8.48
CA GLU A 193 -1.44 -2.72 -8.78
C GLU A 193 -1.37 -3.47 -7.45
N GLN A 194 -2.29 -4.42 -7.19
CA GLN A 194 -2.42 -5.09 -5.90
C GLN A 194 -1.92 -6.53 -6.00
N GLU A 195 -0.75 -6.80 -5.42
CA GLU A 195 -0.24 -8.16 -5.27
C GLU A 195 -0.76 -8.81 -3.97
N TYR A 196 -0.92 -10.13 -3.99
CA TYR A 196 -1.40 -10.93 -2.86
C TYR A 196 -1.04 -12.42 -3.02
N PHE A 197 -1.12 -13.18 -1.93
CA PHE A 197 -1.04 -14.65 -1.96
C PHE A 197 -2.41 -15.27 -1.68
N LEU A 198 -2.68 -16.43 -2.28
CA LEU A 198 -3.80 -17.30 -1.91
C LEU A 198 -3.25 -18.59 -1.32
N VAL A 199 -3.83 -19.06 -0.21
CA VAL A 199 -3.52 -20.37 0.37
C VAL A 199 -4.80 -21.13 0.66
N ASP A 200 -4.72 -22.46 0.74
CA ASP A 200 -5.86 -23.25 1.19
C ASP A 200 -6.26 -22.87 2.63
N ARG A 201 -7.55 -22.65 2.85
CA ARG A 201 -8.08 -22.17 4.13
C ARG A 201 -7.86 -23.15 5.27
N GLU A 202 -7.93 -24.47 5.01
CA GLU A 202 -7.74 -25.46 6.07
C GLU A 202 -6.28 -25.58 6.47
N LEU A 203 -5.35 -25.35 5.54
CA LEU A 203 -3.92 -25.22 5.87
C LEU A 203 -3.63 -23.91 6.62
N PHE A 204 -4.24 -22.80 6.20
CA PHE A 204 -4.13 -21.50 6.89
C PHE A 204 -4.55 -21.60 8.36
N LYS A 205 -5.68 -22.27 8.65
CA LYS A 205 -6.19 -22.44 10.02
C LYS A 205 -5.24 -23.18 10.96
N GLN A 206 -4.33 -23.99 10.41
CA GLN A 206 -3.32 -24.73 11.18
C GLN A 206 -2.07 -23.90 11.49
N ARG A 207 -1.98 -22.66 10.98
CA ARG A 207 -0.83 -21.75 11.14
C ARG A 207 -1.22 -20.53 11.97
N LYS A 208 -1.00 -20.61 13.28
CA LYS A 208 -1.29 -19.50 14.21
C LYS A 208 -0.52 -18.23 13.88
N ASP A 209 0.71 -18.37 13.39
CA ASP A 209 1.49 -17.24 12.89
C ASP A 209 0.79 -16.54 11.73
N LEU A 210 0.34 -17.27 10.70
CA LEU A 210 -0.43 -16.66 9.61
C LEU A 210 -1.71 -15.97 10.11
N ILE A 211 -2.42 -16.57 11.07
CA ILE A 211 -3.67 -16.00 11.62
C ILE A 211 -3.41 -14.71 12.39
N PHE A 212 -2.39 -14.67 13.25
CA PHE A 212 -2.17 -13.55 14.17
C PHE A 212 -1.27 -12.45 13.59
N THR A 213 -0.41 -12.78 12.63
CA THR A 213 0.60 -11.85 12.11
C THR A 213 0.49 -11.61 10.61
N GLY A 214 -0.31 -12.41 9.90
CA GLY A 214 -0.42 -12.33 8.44
C GLY A 214 0.79 -12.90 7.70
N ARG A 215 1.80 -13.41 8.41
CA ARG A 215 3.02 -13.99 7.85
C ARG A 215 3.48 -15.21 8.62
N THR A 216 4.35 -15.98 7.99
CA THR A 216 5.00 -17.12 8.62
C THR A 216 6.21 -16.67 9.45
N LEU A 217 6.26 -17.08 10.71
CA LEU A 217 7.38 -16.79 11.62
C LEU A 217 8.42 -17.92 11.61
N PHE A 218 8.00 -19.12 11.25
CA PHE A 218 8.82 -20.30 11.02
C PHE A 218 8.54 -20.91 9.65
N GLY A 219 9.51 -21.57 9.04
CA GLY A 219 9.29 -22.33 7.82
C GLY A 219 10.50 -22.36 6.91
N VAL A 220 10.78 -23.56 6.40
CA VAL A 220 11.88 -23.83 5.47
C VAL A 220 11.43 -23.61 4.03
N LYS A 221 12.32 -23.03 3.21
CA LYS A 221 12.08 -22.91 1.76
C LYS A 221 11.98 -24.31 1.13
N PRO A 222 10.92 -24.61 0.36
CA PRO A 222 10.78 -25.89 -0.31
C PRO A 222 11.87 -26.09 -1.40
N PRO A 223 12.21 -27.33 -1.77
CA PRO A 223 13.19 -27.61 -2.83
C PRO A 223 12.82 -27.00 -4.20
N LYS A 224 11.51 -26.93 -4.50
CA LYS A 224 10.97 -26.12 -5.58
C LYS A 224 10.30 -24.89 -4.94
N GLY A 225 10.80 -23.71 -5.21
CA GLY A 225 10.20 -22.41 -4.90
C GLY A 225 9.84 -21.68 -6.19
N GLN A 226 10.66 -20.71 -6.57
CA GLN A 226 10.47 -19.85 -7.75
C GLN A 226 11.60 -19.97 -8.78
N GLU A 227 12.50 -20.94 -8.62
CA GLU A 227 13.74 -21.08 -9.40
C GLU A 227 13.50 -21.36 -10.89
N LEU A 228 12.32 -21.86 -11.25
CA LEU A 228 11.95 -22.14 -12.64
C LEU A 228 11.28 -20.96 -13.34
N GLU A 229 10.91 -19.91 -12.60
CA GLU A 229 10.16 -18.75 -13.12
C GLU A 229 8.89 -19.15 -13.92
N ASP A 230 8.33 -20.32 -13.61
CA ASP A 230 7.26 -20.99 -14.37
C ASP A 230 5.84 -20.54 -13.96
N HIS A 231 5.73 -19.80 -12.85
CA HIS A 231 4.47 -19.28 -12.35
C HIS A 231 4.08 -17.95 -12.99
N TYR A 232 5.03 -17.07 -13.27
CA TYR A 232 4.77 -15.73 -13.82
C TYR A 232 4.14 -15.83 -15.22
N PHE A 233 2.94 -15.27 -15.38
CA PHE A 233 2.08 -15.46 -16.55
C PHE A 233 1.81 -16.93 -16.94
N GLY A 234 2.06 -17.87 -16.03
CA GLY A 234 1.66 -19.26 -16.17
C GLY A 234 0.13 -19.41 -16.12
N ASN A 235 -0.35 -20.60 -16.47
CA ASN A 235 -1.78 -20.88 -16.43
C ASN A 235 -2.33 -20.74 -15.00
N ILE A 236 -3.43 -20.00 -14.85
CA ILE A 236 -4.14 -19.84 -13.59
C ILE A 236 -4.91 -21.14 -13.30
N LYS A 237 -4.71 -21.70 -12.10
CA LYS A 237 -5.41 -22.92 -11.66
C LYS A 237 -6.93 -22.69 -11.60
N GLU A 238 -7.72 -23.72 -11.90
CA GLU A 238 -9.19 -23.62 -12.00
C GLU A 238 -9.85 -23.01 -10.75
N ARG A 239 -9.43 -23.43 -9.55
CA ARG A 239 -9.95 -22.90 -8.27
C ARG A 239 -9.65 -21.41 -8.10
N VAL A 240 -8.44 -20.98 -8.46
CA VAL A 240 -8.02 -19.57 -8.41
C VAL A 240 -8.79 -18.75 -9.45
N SER A 241 -8.95 -19.28 -10.67
CA SER A 241 -9.72 -18.62 -11.72
C SER A 241 -11.20 -18.44 -11.33
N ALA A 242 -11.80 -19.42 -10.64
CA ALA A 242 -13.16 -19.30 -10.12
C ALA A 242 -13.28 -18.20 -9.04
N TYR A 243 -12.28 -18.09 -8.16
CA TYR A 243 -12.17 -17.01 -7.18
C TYR A 243 -12.04 -15.63 -7.86
N MET A 244 -11.11 -15.50 -8.79
CA MET A 244 -10.82 -14.29 -9.55
C MET A 244 -12.06 -13.77 -10.29
N LYS A 245 -12.79 -14.66 -10.95
CA LYS A 245 -14.05 -14.33 -11.64
C LYS A 245 -15.16 -13.81 -10.71
N ASP A 246 -15.28 -14.38 -9.51
CA ASP A 246 -16.24 -13.91 -8.50
C ASP A 246 -15.81 -12.56 -7.93
N LEU A 247 -14.50 -12.38 -7.69
CA LEU A 247 -13.92 -11.11 -7.25
C LEU A 247 -14.19 -10.00 -8.27
N ASP A 248 -13.89 -10.22 -9.55
CA ASP A 248 -14.17 -9.28 -10.64
C ASP A 248 -15.65 -8.87 -10.66
N THR A 249 -16.55 -9.84 -10.51
CA THR A 249 -17.99 -9.59 -10.50
C THR A 249 -18.40 -8.69 -9.34
N GLU A 250 -17.85 -8.90 -8.14
CA GLU A 250 -18.13 -8.07 -6.97
C GLU A 250 -17.52 -6.67 -7.09
N LEU A 251 -16.30 -6.56 -7.63
CA LEU A 251 -15.63 -5.28 -7.89
C LEU A 251 -16.37 -4.45 -8.95
N TRP A 252 -16.78 -5.07 -10.05
CA TRP A 252 -17.53 -4.39 -11.10
C TRP A 252 -18.88 -3.87 -10.58
N LYS A 253 -19.60 -4.61 -9.72
CA LYS A 253 -20.84 -4.11 -9.08
C LYS A 253 -20.62 -2.80 -8.32
N LEU A 254 -19.45 -2.65 -7.68
CA LEU A 254 -19.04 -1.45 -6.96
C LEU A 254 -18.37 -0.38 -7.86
N GLY A 255 -18.40 -0.54 -9.19
CA GLY A 255 -17.84 0.43 -10.13
C GLY A 255 -16.31 0.44 -10.17
N ILE A 256 -15.65 -0.56 -9.57
CA ILE A 256 -14.21 -0.73 -9.60
C ILE A 256 -13.85 -1.40 -10.92
N SER A 257 -13.10 -0.70 -11.77
CA SER A 257 -12.69 -1.16 -13.10
C SER A 257 -11.51 -2.15 -13.04
N ALA A 258 -11.68 -3.27 -12.33
CA ALA A 258 -10.75 -4.40 -12.37
C ALA A 258 -10.56 -4.85 -13.83
N LYS A 259 -9.30 -4.88 -14.29
CA LYS A 259 -8.94 -5.03 -15.70
C LYS A 259 -7.93 -6.14 -15.96
N THR A 260 -6.89 -6.21 -15.13
CA THR A 260 -5.78 -7.14 -15.31
C THR A 260 -5.68 -8.03 -14.09
N GLU A 261 -5.52 -9.32 -14.33
CA GLU A 261 -5.17 -10.32 -13.31
C GLU A 261 -4.20 -11.34 -13.90
N HIS A 262 -3.25 -11.80 -13.10
CA HIS A 262 -2.31 -12.85 -13.48
C HIS A 262 -1.64 -13.49 -12.26
N ASN A 263 -0.96 -14.61 -12.51
CA ASN A 263 0.02 -15.15 -11.58
C ASN A 263 1.26 -14.26 -11.52
N GLU A 264 1.78 -14.08 -10.32
CA GLU A 264 3.03 -13.36 -10.04
C GLU A 264 4.23 -14.32 -10.06
N VAL A 265 5.41 -13.87 -9.63
CA VAL A 265 6.66 -14.65 -9.68
C VAL A 265 6.70 -15.78 -8.65
N ALA A 266 6.28 -15.54 -7.40
CA ALA A 266 6.28 -16.59 -6.39
C ALA A 266 5.07 -17.52 -6.52
N PRO A 267 5.20 -18.83 -6.22
CA PRO A 267 4.07 -19.75 -6.22
C PRO A 267 2.91 -19.24 -5.36
N ALA A 268 1.68 -19.39 -5.88
CA ALA A 268 0.46 -18.91 -5.24
C ALA A 268 0.38 -17.38 -4.99
N GLN A 269 1.30 -16.61 -5.57
CA GLN A 269 1.20 -15.16 -5.67
C GLN A 269 0.44 -14.77 -6.94
N HIS A 270 -0.35 -13.71 -6.82
CA HIS A 270 -1.18 -13.17 -7.89
C HIS A 270 -1.19 -11.63 -7.82
N GLU A 271 -1.59 -11.01 -8.92
CA GLU A 271 -1.81 -9.56 -9.02
C GLU A 271 -3.21 -9.26 -9.56
N LEU A 272 -3.82 -8.17 -9.08
CA LEU A 272 -4.98 -7.54 -9.70
C LEU A 272 -4.74 -6.03 -9.85
N ALA A 273 -4.96 -5.50 -11.04
CA ALA A 273 -4.84 -4.07 -11.33
C ALA A 273 -6.14 -3.50 -11.94
N PRO A 274 -6.76 -2.48 -11.32
CA PRO A 274 -7.84 -1.72 -11.92
C PRO A 274 -7.31 -0.61 -12.84
N ILE A 275 -8.15 -0.13 -13.75
CA ILE A 275 -7.90 1.15 -14.45
C ILE A 275 -7.81 2.27 -13.40
N PHE A 276 -6.89 3.21 -13.61
CA PHE A 276 -6.70 4.35 -12.72
C PHE A 276 -7.99 5.19 -12.56
N ASN A 277 -8.10 5.87 -11.42
CA ASN A 277 -9.14 6.86 -11.17
C ASN A 277 -8.51 8.08 -10.47
N THR A 278 -9.31 9.09 -10.13
CA THR A 278 -8.85 10.19 -9.24
C THR A 278 -8.27 9.59 -7.96
N SER A 279 -7.21 10.19 -7.40
CA SER A 279 -6.53 9.65 -6.21
C SER A 279 -7.50 9.37 -5.05
N ASN A 280 -8.53 10.20 -4.90
CA ASN A 280 -9.56 10.02 -3.89
C ASN A 280 -10.38 8.73 -4.11
N VAL A 281 -11.01 8.59 -5.28
CA VAL A 281 -11.83 7.42 -5.62
C VAL A 281 -10.98 6.16 -5.70
N ALA A 282 -9.77 6.24 -6.25
CA ALA A 282 -8.83 5.12 -6.30
C ALA A 282 -8.44 4.62 -4.90
N THR A 283 -8.39 5.51 -3.91
CA THR A 283 -8.08 5.13 -2.51
C THR A 283 -9.21 4.32 -1.91
N ASP A 284 -10.45 4.78 -2.09
CA ASP A 284 -11.65 4.09 -1.62
C ASP A 284 -11.82 2.74 -2.34
N HIS A 285 -11.64 2.72 -3.66
CA HIS A 285 -11.66 1.51 -4.46
C HIS A 285 -10.58 0.51 -4.00
N ASN A 286 -9.36 0.95 -3.70
CA ASN A 286 -8.32 0.05 -3.22
C ASN A 286 -8.67 -0.60 -1.86
N GLN A 287 -9.28 0.15 -0.94
CA GLN A 287 -9.74 -0.42 0.34
C GLN A 287 -10.83 -1.48 0.13
N LEU A 288 -11.81 -1.19 -0.73
CA LEU A 288 -12.85 -2.16 -1.10
C LEU A 288 -12.27 -3.38 -1.81
N THR A 289 -11.27 -3.20 -2.68
CA THR A 289 -10.58 -4.31 -3.34
C THR A 289 -9.92 -5.23 -2.33
N MET A 290 -9.13 -4.70 -1.38
CA MET A 290 -8.45 -5.50 -0.36
C MET A 290 -9.46 -6.27 0.51
N GLU A 291 -10.54 -5.63 0.92
CA GLU A 291 -11.61 -6.26 1.70
C GLU A 291 -12.29 -7.40 0.93
N LEU A 292 -12.68 -7.14 -0.32
CA LEU A 292 -13.37 -8.10 -1.17
C LEU A 292 -12.48 -9.28 -1.55
N MET A 293 -11.18 -9.05 -1.78
CA MET A 293 -10.21 -10.14 -1.99
C MET A 293 -10.26 -11.15 -0.84
N GLN A 294 -10.21 -10.67 0.41
CA GLN A 294 -10.29 -11.54 1.58
C GLN A 294 -11.66 -12.20 1.72
N LYS A 295 -12.74 -11.44 1.53
CA LYS A 295 -14.11 -11.96 1.69
C LYS A 295 -14.47 -13.01 0.65
N VAL A 296 -14.12 -12.78 -0.62
CA VAL A 296 -14.38 -13.70 -1.71
C VAL A 296 -13.51 -14.94 -1.58
N ALA A 297 -12.25 -14.82 -1.16
CA ALA A 297 -11.36 -15.97 -0.96
C ALA A 297 -11.99 -17.00 0.00
N LEU A 298 -12.60 -16.54 1.09
CA LEU A 298 -13.27 -17.41 2.06
C LEU A 298 -14.43 -18.23 1.45
N ARG A 299 -15.15 -17.68 0.47
CA ARG A 299 -16.25 -18.38 -0.25
C ARG A 299 -15.72 -19.55 -1.11
N HIS A 300 -14.47 -19.45 -1.56
CA HIS A 300 -13.78 -20.46 -2.38
C HIS A 300 -12.88 -21.39 -1.55
N GLY A 301 -13.02 -21.36 -0.22
CA GLY A 301 -12.19 -22.15 0.70
C GLY A 301 -10.71 -21.74 0.70
N LEU A 302 -10.41 -20.52 0.28
CA LEU A 302 -9.08 -19.94 0.26
C LEU A 302 -8.93 -18.91 1.38
N ALA A 303 -7.69 -18.56 1.70
CA ALA A 303 -7.34 -17.39 2.50
C ALA A 303 -6.45 -16.47 1.66
N CYS A 304 -6.82 -15.19 1.55
CA CYS A 304 -6.04 -14.17 0.88
C CYS A 304 -5.10 -13.47 1.88
N LEU A 305 -3.81 -13.49 1.59
CA LEU A 305 -2.76 -12.87 2.39
C LEU A 305 -2.29 -11.59 1.68
N LEU A 306 -2.45 -10.45 2.36
CA LEU A 306 -2.07 -9.12 1.88
C LEU A 306 -0.79 -8.59 2.54
N HIS A 307 -0.14 -9.40 3.39
CA HIS A 307 1.10 -9.01 4.05
C HIS A 307 2.24 -8.90 3.01
N GLU A 308 3.16 -7.96 3.18
CA GLU A 308 4.23 -7.67 2.21
C GLU A 308 5.22 -8.83 2.03
N LYS A 309 5.39 -9.62 3.09
CA LYS A 309 6.27 -10.80 3.11
C LYS A 309 5.65 -12.01 3.84
N PRO A 310 4.63 -12.67 3.29
CA PRO A 310 3.97 -13.78 3.98
C PRO A 310 4.90 -14.98 4.16
N PHE A 311 5.76 -15.24 3.19
CA PHE A 311 6.74 -16.34 3.17
C PHE A 311 8.16 -15.80 2.98
N ALA A 312 9.12 -16.32 3.75
CA ALA A 312 10.53 -15.96 3.59
C ALA A 312 11.15 -16.71 2.40
N GLY A 313 12.16 -16.13 1.76
CA GLY A 313 12.92 -16.80 0.69
C GLY A 313 12.25 -16.88 -0.69
N VAL A 314 11.06 -16.29 -0.86
CA VAL A 314 10.37 -16.09 -2.15
C VAL A 314 10.09 -14.59 -2.39
N ASN A 315 9.51 -14.18 -3.52
CA ASN A 315 9.09 -12.80 -3.76
C ASN A 315 8.07 -12.33 -2.70
N GLY A 316 8.09 -11.03 -2.41
CA GLY A 316 7.09 -10.40 -1.53
C GLY A 316 5.97 -9.75 -2.34
N SER A 317 4.90 -9.32 -1.67
CA SER A 317 3.77 -8.66 -2.31
C SER A 317 3.88 -7.14 -2.20
N GLY A 318 4.00 -6.45 -3.34
CA GLY A 318 3.99 -5.00 -3.47
C GLY A 318 2.60 -4.41 -3.71
N LYS A 319 2.54 -3.07 -3.70
CA LYS A 319 1.42 -2.32 -4.28
C LYS A 319 1.94 -1.18 -5.15
N HIS A 320 2.12 -1.38 -6.45
CA HIS A 320 2.67 -0.33 -7.30
C HIS A 320 1.66 0.80 -7.47
N ASN A 321 2.06 2.01 -7.11
CA ASN A 321 1.21 3.19 -7.15
C ASN A 321 1.53 4.02 -8.40
N ASN A 322 0.79 3.76 -9.48
CA ASN A 322 0.90 4.51 -10.73
C ASN A 322 0.24 5.89 -10.61
N TRP A 323 1.03 6.91 -10.29
CA TRP A 323 0.59 8.27 -10.02
C TRP A 323 0.78 9.21 -11.21
N SER A 324 -0.25 10.00 -11.51
CA SER A 324 -0.18 11.09 -12.49
C SER A 324 -1.09 12.27 -12.09
N MET A 325 -1.17 13.28 -12.96
CA MET A 325 -2.00 14.46 -12.75
C MET A 325 -2.63 14.91 -14.08
N SER A 326 -3.92 15.21 -14.05
CA SER A 326 -4.70 15.54 -15.25
C SER A 326 -5.58 16.76 -15.03
N THR A 327 -5.71 17.59 -16.05
CA THR A 327 -6.62 18.72 -16.08
C THR A 327 -8.05 18.27 -16.37
N ASN A 328 -9.03 19.05 -15.93
CA ASN A 328 -10.44 18.80 -16.27
C ASN A 328 -10.80 19.05 -17.75
N ASP A 329 -9.89 19.65 -18.54
CA ASP A 329 -10.01 19.76 -19.99
C ASP A 329 -9.33 18.61 -20.76
N GLY A 330 -8.82 17.59 -20.05
CA GLY A 330 -8.40 16.31 -20.63
C GLY A 330 -6.90 16.13 -20.87
N GLN A 331 -6.05 17.05 -20.41
CA GLN A 331 -4.60 16.96 -20.58
C GLN A 331 -3.96 16.20 -19.42
N ASN A 332 -3.09 15.25 -19.73
CA ASN A 332 -2.18 14.66 -18.75
C ASN A 332 -0.88 15.50 -18.69
N LEU A 333 -0.55 16.05 -17.53
CA LEU A 333 0.59 16.97 -17.39
C LEU A 333 1.95 16.25 -17.37
N LEU A 334 1.93 14.92 -17.24
CA LEU A 334 3.10 14.05 -17.35
C LEU A 334 3.19 13.34 -18.70
N GLU A 335 2.34 13.70 -19.67
CA GLU A 335 2.44 13.17 -21.04
C GLU A 335 3.53 13.92 -21.82
N PRO A 336 4.61 13.24 -22.25
CA PRO A 336 5.71 13.88 -22.97
C PRO A 336 5.31 14.36 -24.38
N GLY A 337 4.38 13.66 -25.03
CA GLY A 337 4.04 13.88 -26.44
C GLY A 337 5.14 13.38 -27.39
N SER A 338 5.05 13.75 -28.68
CA SER A 338 6.01 13.32 -29.71
C SER A 338 7.36 14.03 -29.64
N THR A 339 7.39 15.26 -29.10
CA THR A 339 8.60 16.09 -28.97
C THR A 339 8.79 16.54 -27.52
N PRO A 340 9.14 15.62 -26.59
CA PRO A 340 9.25 15.93 -25.17
C PRO A 340 10.20 17.09 -24.83
N HIS A 341 11.24 17.32 -25.65
CA HIS A 341 12.20 18.41 -25.48
C HIS A 341 11.63 19.80 -25.78
N ASP A 342 10.55 19.88 -26.58
CA ASP A 342 9.85 21.12 -26.90
C ASP A 342 8.60 21.33 -26.01
N ASN A 343 8.18 20.29 -25.29
CA ASN A 343 7.01 20.32 -24.42
C ASN A 343 7.36 20.96 -23.07
N VAL A 344 7.39 22.29 -23.05
CA VAL A 344 7.74 23.09 -21.86
C VAL A 344 6.87 22.74 -20.64
N GLN A 345 5.56 22.55 -20.85
CA GLN A 345 4.65 22.15 -19.77
C GLN A 345 5.13 20.85 -19.12
N PHE A 346 5.31 19.80 -19.94
CA PHE A 346 5.81 18.51 -19.46
C PHE A 346 7.14 18.64 -18.73
N LEU A 347 8.10 19.39 -19.27
CA LEU A 347 9.43 19.54 -18.66
C LEU A 347 9.37 20.25 -17.29
N ILE A 348 8.50 21.25 -17.12
CA ILE A 348 8.28 21.91 -15.84
C ILE A 348 7.71 20.92 -14.82
N PHE A 349 6.67 20.16 -15.17
CA PHE A 349 6.08 19.17 -14.25
C PHE A 349 7.04 18.01 -13.96
N LEU A 350 7.75 17.50 -14.96
CA LEU A 350 8.76 16.44 -14.81
C LEU A 350 9.87 16.88 -13.84
N THR A 351 10.47 18.06 -14.08
CA THR A 351 11.56 18.57 -13.23
C THR A 351 11.07 18.96 -11.83
N ALA A 352 9.81 19.39 -11.69
CA ALA A 352 9.20 19.60 -10.38
C ALA A 352 9.12 18.31 -9.58
N VAL A 353 8.71 17.20 -10.21
CA VAL A 353 8.68 15.87 -9.57
C VAL A 353 10.09 15.41 -9.21
N VAL A 354 11.08 15.55 -10.13
CA VAL A 354 12.47 15.19 -9.86
C VAL A 354 13.02 15.93 -8.63
N ARG A 355 12.82 17.25 -8.58
CA ARG A 355 13.24 18.07 -7.44
C ARG A 355 12.50 17.71 -6.16
N ALA A 356 11.20 17.43 -6.22
CA ALA A 356 10.42 17.07 -5.05
C ALA A 356 10.93 15.77 -4.41
N VAL A 357 11.21 14.74 -5.23
CA VAL A 357 11.75 13.47 -4.75
C VAL A 357 13.17 13.66 -4.19
N ASP A 358 14.02 14.49 -4.82
CA ASP A 358 15.38 14.75 -4.32
C ASP A 358 15.39 15.51 -2.98
N GLU A 359 14.56 16.56 -2.82
CA GLU A 359 14.49 17.36 -1.60
C GLU A 359 13.85 16.61 -0.43
N TYR A 360 12.90 15.69 -0.70
CA TYR A 360 12.06 15.02 0.29
C TYR A 360 12.13 13.48 0.24
N GLN A 361 13.31 12.92 -0.06
CA GLN A 361 13.59 11.48 -0.07
C GLN A 361 13.13 10.79 1.23
N ASP A 362 13.37 11.47 2.36
CA ASP A 362 13.01 11.04 3.71
C ASP A 362 11.49 10.87 3.87
N LEU A 363 10.70 11.87 3.46
CA LEU A 363 9.23 11.77 3.50
C LEU A 363 8.70 10.68 2.58
N LEU A 364 9.28 10.51 1.39
CA LEU A 364 8.82 9.49 0.47
C LEU A 364 9.09 8.08 1.00
N ARG A 365 10.28 7.84 1.57
CA ARG A 365 10.61 6.58 2.26
C ARG A 365 9.76 6.35 3.51
N LEU A 366 9.46 7.40 4.26
CA LEU A 366 8.56 7.37 5.42
C LEU A 366 7.14 6.97 5.04
N SER A 367 6.63 7.43 3.90
CA SER A 367 5.24 7.18 3.45
C SER A 367 4.89 5.70 3.26
N VAL A 368 5.90 4.85 3.18
CA VAL A 368 5.80 3.38 3.00
C VAL A 368 6.41 2.59 4.17
N ALA A 369 6.78 3.27 5.26
CA ALA A 369 7.45 2.68 6.41
C ALA A 369 6.44 1.92 7.30
N THR A 370 6.57 0.60 7.32
CA THR A 370 5.82 -0.32 8.18
C THR A 370 6.68 -1.52 8.54
N ALA A 371 6.40 -2.18 9.66
CA ALA A 371 7.10 -3.40 10.07
C ALA A 371 7.06 -4.49 8.99
N GLY A 372 5.91 -4.71 8.35
CA GLY A 372 5.76 -5.71 7.28
C GLY A 372 6.61 -5.39 6.05
N ASN A 373 6.62 -4.12 5.61
CA ASN A 373 7.34 -3.71 4.40
C ASN A 373 8.88 -3.69 4.60
N ASP A 374 9.38 -3.56 5.83
CA ASP A 374 10.82 -3.73 6.13
C ASP A 374 11.33 -5.13 5.76
N HIS A 375 10.46 -6.16 5.79
CA HIS A 375 10.81 -7.52 5.34
C HIS A 375 10.78 -7.69 3.83
N ARG A 376 10.25 -6.72 3.09
CA ARG A 376 10.08 -6.79 1.63
C ARG A 376 11.17 -6.00 0.90
N LEU A 377 11.41 -4.75 1.28
CA LEU A 377 12.29 -3.83 0.55
C LEU A 377 13.75 -4.34 0.47
N GLY A 378 14.37 -4.16 -0.70
CA GLY A 378 15.79 -4.48 -0.94
C GLY A 378 16.11 -5.93 -1.33
N ALA A 379 15.10 -6.75 -1.65
CA ALA A 379 15.30 -8.12 -2.12
C ALA A 379 14.18 -8.56 -3.08
N ASN A 380 14.45 -9.55 -3.94
CA ASN A 380 13.47 -10.29 -4.76
C ASN A 380 12.43 -9.37 -5.45
N GLU A 381 12.90 -8.51 -6.35
CA GLU A 381 12.11 -7.52 -7.12
C GLU A 381 11.50 -6.35 -6.35
N ALA A 382 11.61 -6.31 -5.02
CA ALA A 382 11.26 -5.11 -4.25
C ALA A 382 12.40 -4.09 -4.30
N PRO A 383 12.13 -2.78 -4.53
CA PRO A 383 13.17 -1.77 -4.61
C PRO A 383 13.94 -1.62 -3.27
N PRO A 384 15.22 -1.18 -3.32
CA PRO A 384 15.98 -0.88 -2.11
C PRO A 384 15.39 0.31 -1.35
N ALA A 385 15.84 0.51 -0.11
CA ALA A 385 15.44 1.66 0.70
C ALA A 385 15.96 3.02 0.19
N ILE A 386 16.88 3.00 -0.77
CA ILE A 386 17.44 4.18 -1.42
C ILE A 386 16.43 4.69 -2.44
N VAL A 387 15.84 5.86 -2.19
CA VAL A 387 14.90 6.50 -3.13
C VAL A 387 15.68 7.03 -4.33
N SER A 388 15.26 6.65 -5.54
CA SER A 388 15.82 7.15 -6.79
C SER A 388 14.79 7.13 -7.91
N ILE A 389 15.00 7.96 -8.92
CA ILE A 389 14.12 8.08 -10.09
C ILE A 389 14.72 7.36 -11.30
N PHE A 390 13.92 6.51 -11.92
CA PHE A 390 14.20 6.01 -13.27
C PHE A 390 13.44 6.84 -14.31
N LEU A 391 14.15 7.45 -15.26
CA LEU A 391 13.55 8.15 -16.41
C LEU A 391 13.75 7.41 -17.73
N GLY A 392 14.70 6.47 -17.76
CA GLY A 392 15.18 5.83 -18.98
C GLY A 392 16.02 6.78 -19.85
N ASP A 393 16.66 6.22 -20.87
CA ASP A 393 17.74 6.89 -21.60
C ASP A 393 17.32 8.18 -22.32
N GLN A 394 16.16 8.19 -23.00
CA GLN A 394 15.72 9.35 -23.77
C GLN A 394 15.46 10.57 -22.88
N LEU A 395 14.70 10.40 -21.79
CA LEU A 395 14.39 11.49 -20.88
C LEU A 395 15.62 11.90 -20.06
N THR A 396 16.47 10.95 -19.67
CA THR A 396 17.74 11.28 -19.00
C THR A 396 18.65 12.11 -19.91
N ASP A 397 18.73 11.80 -21.21
CA ASP A 397 19.47 12.62 -22.18
C ASP A 397 18.88 14.03 -22.29
N ILE A 398 17.55 14.16 -22.40
CA ILE A 398 16.88 15.48 -22.41
C ILE A 398 17.20 16.28 -21.13
N ILE A 399 17.13 15.64 -19.97
CA ILE A 399 17.48 16.26 -18.69
C ILE A 399 18.94 16.73 -18.70
N ASN A 400 19.89 15.87 -19.12
CA ASN A 400 21.30 16.25 -19.19
C ASN A 400 21.56 17.41 -20.17
N GLN A 401 20.79 17.51 -21.26
CA GLN A 401 20.93 18.61 -22.20
C GLN A 401 20.37 19.94 -21.68
N LEU A 402 19.31 19.91 -20.86
CA LEU A 402 18.75 21.11 -20.22
C LEU A 402 19.75 21.82 -19.32
N GLU A 403 20.71 21.10 -18.73
CA GLU A 403 21.82 21.69 -17.98
C GLU A 403 22.64 22.68 -18.83
N ASN A 404 22.79 22.42 -20.14
CA ASN A 404 23.54 23.26 -21.08
C ASN A 404 22.66 24.27 -21.84
N GLY A 405 21.39 24.43 -21.44
CA GLY A 405 20.50 25.52 -21.87
C GLY A 405 19.45 25.16 -22.92
N LYS A 406 19.73 24.30 -23.91
CA LYS A 406 18.70 23.84 -24.88
C LYS A 406 18.87 22.36 -25.20
N ALA A 407 17.79 21.59 -24.98
CA ALA A 407 17.70 20.21 -25.43
C ALA A 407 17.51 20.16 -26.96
N LYS A 408 18.42 19.49 -27.66
CA LYS A 408 18.31 19.10 -29.06
C LYS A 408 17.92 17.63 -29.09
N GLY A 409 16.64 17.35 -29.31
CA GLY A 409 16.14 15.97 -29.25
C GLY A 409 16.89 15.01 -30.18
N LYS A 410 17.18 13.80 -29.68
CA LYS A 410 17.47 12.64 -30.51
C LYS A 410 16.18 11.88 -30.79
N ILE A 411 15.93 11.52 -32.04
CA ILE A 411 14.83 10.64 -32.43
C ILE A 411 15.28 9.20 -32.21
N TYR A 412 14.62 8.49 -31.30
CA TYR A 412 14.83 7.06 -31.04
C TYR A 412 13.72 6.27 -31.74
N ASN A 413 13.83 6.07 -33.06
CA ASN A 413 12.90 5.22 -33.81
C ASN A 413 13.62 3.97 -34.28
N ASN A 414 13.59 2.92 -33.46
CA ASN A 414 14.08 1.60 -33.84
C ASN A 414 12.89 0.66 -34.04
N ILE A 415 12.92 -0.14 -35.11
CA ILE A 415 11.95 -1.20 -35.36
C ILE A 415 12.65 -2.52 -35.10
N LEU A 416 12.07 -3.37 -34.26
CA LEU A 416 12.52 -4.74 -34.03
C LEU A 416 11.94 -5.64 -35.12
N GLU A 417 12.83 -6.30 -35.86
CA GLU A 417 12.47 -7.36 -36.78
C GLU A 417 12.71 -8.71 -36.10
N THR A 418 11.65 -9.49 -35.93
CA THR A 418 11.72 -10.82 -35.27
C THR A 418 12.29 -11.91 -36.19
N GLY A 419 12.58 -11.57 -37.45
CA GLY A 419 13.07 -12.51 -38.48
C GLY A 419 12.00 -13.46 -39.03
N VAL A 420 10.75 -13.38 -38.56
CA VAL A 420 9.63 -14.23 -38.99
C VAL A 420 8.61 -13.38 -39.75
N ALA A 421 8.42 -13.66 -41.04
CA ALA A 421 7.58 -12.84 -41.93
C ALA A 421 6.09 -12.78 -41.54
N SER A 422 5.59 -13.78 -40.78
CA SER A 422 4.21 -13.79 -40.29
C SER A 422 3.99 -12.92 -39.06
N LEU A 423 5.05 -12.41 -38.42
CA LEU A 423 4.95 -11.56 -37.24
C LEU A 423 5.03 -10.08 -37.61
N PRO A 424 4.29 -9.22 -36.90
CA PRO A 424 4.37 -7.78 -37.13
C PRO A 424 5.76 -7.27 -36.75
N LYS A 425 6.23 -6.27 -37.50
CA LYS A 425 7.39 -5.47 -37.08
C LYS A 425 7.02 -4.71 -35.82
N LEU A 426 7.79 -4.87 -34.75
CA LEU A 426 7.48 -4.28 -33.46
C LEU A 426 8.21 -2.94 -33.32
N PRO A 427 7.52 -1.82 -33.04
CA PRO A 427 8.22 -0.59 -32.66
C PRO A 427 8.97 -0.84 -31.36
N LYS A 428 10.26 -0.51 -31.32
CA LYS A 428 11.06 -0.60 -30.09
C LYS A 428 10.77 0.64 -29.24
N ASP A 429 10.36 0.42 -28.00
CA ASP A 429 10.26 1.51 -27.02
C ASP A 429 11.63 2.19 -26.83
N THR A 430 11.60 3.48 -26.50
CA THR A 430 12.82 4.31 -26.45
C THR A 430 13.71 3.97 -25.26
N THR A 431 13.18 3.27 -24.25
CA THR A 431 13.87 2.89 -23.02
C THR A 431 13.41 1.49 -22.58
N ASP A 432 14.32 0.73 -21.97
CA ASP A 432 13.96 -0.53 -21.30
C ASP A 432 13.33 -0.25 -19.94
N ARG A 433 12.57 -1.19 -19.38
CA ARG A 433 11.94 -1.02 -18.05
C ARG A 433 12.92 -1.44 -16.96
N ASN A 434 13.11 -0.58 -15.96
CA ASN A 434 13.91 -0.93 -14.78
C ASN A 434 13.01 -1.30 -13.61
N ARG A 435 12.88 -2.59 -13.30
CA ARG A 435 12.07 -3.12 -12.18
C ARG A 435 12.62 -2.77 -10.80
N THR A 436 13.93 -2.53 -10.68
CA THR A 436 14.61 -2.32 -9.40
C THR A 436 14.48 -0.90 -8.86
N SER A 437 13.99 0.04 -9.69
CA SER A 437 13.83 1.44 -9.31
C SER A 437 12.63 1.66 -8.39
N PRO A 438 12.80 2.42 -7.29
CA PRO A 438 11.71 2.83 -6.40
C PRO A 438 10.61 3.65 -7.07
N PHE A 439 10.99 4.57 -7.97
CA PHE A 439 10.08 5.54 -8.59
C PHE A 439 10.41 5.67 -10.08
N ALA A 440 9.62 5.02 -10.94
CA ALA A 440 9.94 4.90 -12.36
C ALA A 440 8.95 5.66 -13.24
N PHE A 441 9.45 6.47 -14.17
CA PHE A 441 8.61 7.07 -15.20
C PHE A 441 8.24 6.01 -16.24
N THR A 442 6.93 5.74 -16.40
CA THR A 442 6.41 4.68 -17.29
C THR A 442 5.57 5.26 -18.42
N GLY A 443 6.17 6.21 -19.14
CA GLY A 443 5.62 6.81 -20.36
C GLY A 443 4.84 8.10 -20.13
N ASN A 444 3.89 8.10 -19.22
CA ASN A 444 3.04 9.27 -18.95
C ASN A 444 2.56 9.40 -17.49
N LYS A 445 3.26 8.72 -16.59
CA LYS A 445 2.99 8.62 -15.15
C LYS A 445 4.24 8.13 -14.45
N PHE A 446 4.28 8.27 -13.13
CA PHE A 446 5.29 7.64 -12.29
C PHE A 446 4.72 6.44 -11.55
N GLU A 447 5.45 5.33 -11.57
CA GLU A 447 5.14 4.13 -10.84
C GLU A 447 5.98 4.09 -9.55
N PHE A 448 5.33 4.21 -8.40
CA PHE A 448 5.98 4.12 -7.09
C PHE A 448 5.87 2.70 -6.53
N ARG A 449 6.99 1.98 -6.48
CA ARG A 449 7.03 0.53 -6.20
C ARG A 449 7.33 0.17 -4.74
N MET A 450 7.67 1.17 -3.91
CA MET A 450 8.04 0.92 -2.52
C MET A 450 6.84 0.65 -1.60
N LEU A 451 5.61 0.96 -2.04
CA LEU A 451 4.42 0.79 -1.22
C LEU A 451 4.12 -0.69 -0.97
N GLY A 452 3.82 -1.04 0.28
CA GLY A 452 3.48 -2.40 0.69
C GLY A 452 2.06 -2.82 0.27
N SER A 453 1.85 -4.12 0.05
CA SER A 453 0.56 -4.72 -0.32
C SER A 453 -0.55 -4.54 0.72
N SER A 454 -0.25 -4.37 2.00
CA SER A 454 -1.27 -4.11 3.04
C SER A 454 -1.57 -2.61 3.24
N ALA A 455 -0.67 -1.73 2.78
CA ALA A 455 -0.75 -0.31 3.08
C ALA A 455 -1.83 0.44 2.27
N SER A 456 -2.55 1.36 2.91
CA SER A 456 -3.43 2.30 2.20
C SER A 456 -2.62 3.20 1.26
N ILE A 457 -3.08 3.35 0.01
CA ILE A 457 -2.43 4.24 -0.98
C ILE A 457 -2.52 5.72 -0.59
N ALA A 458 -3.43 6.11 0.31
CA ALA A 458 -3.58 7.49 0.74
C ALA A 458 -2.27 8.09 1.29
N GLY A 459 -1.51 7.30 2.06
CA GLY A 459 -0.27 7.72 2.70
C GLY A 459 0.78 8.19 1.70
N ALA A 460 1.10 7.33 0.72
CA ALA A 460 2.04 7.66 -0.34
C ALA A 460 1.58 8.86 -1.17
N ASN A 461 0.28 8.90 -1.52
CA ASN A 461 -0.23 9.93 -2.40
C ASN A 461 -0.33 11.31 -1.73
N PHE A 462 -0.72 11.42 -0.45
CA PHE A 462 -0.76 12.75 0.18
C PHE A 462 0.65 13.32 0.36
N VAL A 463 1.65 12.47 0.63
CA VAL A 463 3.05 12.89 0.68
C VAL A 463 3.49 13.37 -0.70
N LEU A 464 3.34 12.54 -1.74
CA LEU A 464 3.69 12.88 -3.14
C LEU A 464 3.04 14.19 -3.59
N ASN A 465 1.73 14.32 -3.41
CA ASN A 465 0.99 15.51 -3.81
C ASN A 465 1.53 16.77 -3.09
N THR A 466 1.81 16.67 -1.78
CA THR A 466 2.27 17.82 -0.98
C THR A 466 3.69 18.26 -1.37
N ILE A 467 4.63 17.32 -1.53
CA ILE A 467 6.00 17.66 -1.91
C ILE A 467 6.08 18.21 -3.33
N VAL A 468 5.24 17.73 -4.25
CA VAL A 468 5.15 18.27 -5.61
C VAL A 468 4.47 19.64 -5.61
N ALA A 469 3.40 19.84 -4.82
CA ALA A 469 2.77 21.15 -4.65
C ALA A 469 3.75 22.21 -4.15
N GLU A 470 4.64 21.85 -3.22
CA GLU A 470 5.71 22.72 -2.74
C GLU A 470 6.66 23.18 -3.84
N ILE A 471 7.10 22.27 -4.70
CA ILE A 471 8.00 22.65 -5.79
C ILE A 471 7.26 23.46 -6.86
N LEU A 472 6.03 23.09 -7.20
CA LEU A 472 5.19 23.85 -8.13
C LEU A 472 4.90 25.26 -7.60
N GLN A 473 4.73 25.43 -6.29
CA GLN A 473 4.60 26.76 -5.69
C GLN A 473 5.87 27.59 -5.93
N LYS A 474 7.06 27.06 -5.61
CA LYS A 474 8.33 27.75 -5.84
C LYS A 474 8.51 28.14 -7.32
N PHE A 475 8.14 27.23 -8.22
CA PHE A 475 8.20 27.47 -9.66
C PHE A 475 7.23 28.57 -10.09
N ALA A 476 5.99 28.53 -9.61
CA ALA A 476 4.97 29.54 -9.91
C ALA A 476 5.39 30.92 -9.39
N ASP A 477 5.86 30.99 -8.14
CA ASP A 477 6.33 32.23 -7.51
C ASP A 477 7.46 32.89 -8.33
N GLN A 478 8.36 32.10 -8.93
CA GLN A 478 9.44 32.61 -9.80
C GLN A 478 8.94 33.03 -11.19
N LEU A 479 8.07 32.24 -11.81
CA LEU A 479 7.63 32.47 -13.20
C LEU A 479 6.56 33.56 -13.32
N GLU A 480 5.70 33.73 -12.32
CA GLU A 480 4.65 34.77 -12.31
C GLU A 480 5.21 36.20 -12.29
N THR A 481 6.43 36.38 -11.76
CA THR A 481 7.09 37.69 -11.65
C THR A 481 8.14 37.93 -12.73
N ALA A 482 8.25 37.06 -13.73
CA ALA A 482 9.30 37.12 -14.74
C ALA A 482 8.98 38.14 -15.85
N ASP A 483 9.94 39.02 -16.17
CA ASP A 483 9.83 39.96 -17.30
C ASP A 483 9.92 39.24 -18.66
N ASP A 484 10.83 38.26 -18.77
CA ASP A 484 10.94 37.35 -19.92
C ASP A 484 10.65 35.90 -19.45
N LEU A 485 9.42 35.46 -19.70
CA LEU A 485 8.96 34.15 -19.29
C LEU A 485 9.79 33.00 -19.90
N ASN A 486 10.18 33.10 -21.18
CA ASN A 486 10.92 32.03 -21.84
C ASN A 486 12.34 31.89 -21.27
N ALA A 487 12.99 33.02 -21.01
CA ALA A 487 14.29 33.03 -20.35
C ALA A 487 14.20 32.52 -18.90
N ALA A 488 13.16 32.91 -18.15
CA ALA A 488 12.94 32.46 -16.79
C ALA A 488 12.69 30.93 -16.73
N ILE A 489 11.91 30.38 -17.65
CA ILE A 489 11.69 28.93 -17.78
C ILE A 489 13.00 28.20 -18.07
N ALA A 490 13.80 28.69 -19.03
CA ALA A 490 15.07 28.06 -19.38
C ALA A 490 16.04 28.03 -18.18
N THR A 491 16.14 29.14 -17.45
CA THR A 491 16.95 29.23 -16.22
C THR A 491 16.41 28.29 -15.13
N LEU A 492 15.10 28.30 -14.88
CA LEU A 492 14.45 27.44 -13.89
C LEU A 492 14.74 25.96 -14.15
N LEU A 493 14.57 25.51 -15.39
CA LEU A 493 14.81 24.12 -15.78
C LEU A 493 16.30 23.75 -15.63
N SER A 494 17.20 24.60 -16.13
CA SER A 494 18.65 24.37 -16.07
C SER A 494 19.16 24.29 -14.62
N GLU A 495 18.77 25.24 -13.76
CA GLU A 495 19.15 25.27 -12.35
C GLU A 495 18.57 24.08 -11.58
N THR A 496 17.30 23.75 -11.83
CA THR A 496 16.64 22.61 -11.18
C THR A 496 17.38 21.31 -11.52
N VAL A 497 17.66 21.08 -12.79
CA VAL A 497 18.39 19.87 -13.23
C VAL A 497 19.77 19.82 -12.60
N LYS A 498 20.52 20.93 -12.67
CA LYS A 498 21.89 20.98 -12.13
C LYS A 498 21.95 20.61 -10.65
N ASN A 499 20.97 21.07 -9.87
CA ASN A 499 20.94 20.87 -8.42
C ASN A 499 20.32 19.53 -7.99
N HIS A 500 19.41 18.96 -8.79
CA HIS A 500 18.59 17.81 -8.35
C HIS A 500 18.75 16.54 -9.20
N LYS A 501 19.50 16.55 -10.31
CA LYS A 501 19.70 15.36 -11.16
C LYS A 501 20.36 14.17 -10.45
N ARG A 502 20.98 14.37 -9.28
CA ARG A 502 21.63 13.32 -8.49
C ARG A 502 20.69 12.17 -8.10
N ILE A 503 19.39 12.45 -7.99
CA ILE A 503 18.34 11.47 -7.67
C ILE A 503 18.04 10.51 -8.82
N ILE A 504 18.45 10.86 -10.05
CA ILE A 504 18.18 10.06 -11.25
C ILE A 504 19.21 8.93 -11.32
N PHE A 505 18.71 7.70 -11.42
CA PHE A 505 19.52 6.50 -11.56
C PHE A 505 18.81 5.49 -12.47
N ASN A 506 19.44 5.17 -13.60
CA ASN A 506 18.91 4.24 -14.59
C ASN A 506 19.47 2.81 -14.47
N GLY A 507 20.42 2.56 -13.56
CA GLY A 507 21.12 1.28 -13.41
C GLY A 507 20.45 0.29 -12.46
N ASN A 508 21.16 -0.79 -12.12
CA ASN A 508 20.66 -1.83 -11.20
C ASN A 508 20.65 -1.33 -9.75
N GLY A 509 19.46 -1.14 -9.18
CA GLY A 509 19.28 -0.67 -7.81
C GLY A 509 19.72 -1.66 -6.72
N TYR A 510 19.97 -2.93 -7.05
CA TYR A 510 20.43 -3.95 -6.09
C TYR A 510 21.93 -4.07 -5.97
N SER A 511 22.67 -3.41 -6.86
CA SER A 511 24.11 -3.58 -6.91
C SER A 511 24.78 -2.91 -5.71
N GLU A 512 25.84 -3.51 -5.18
CA GLU A 512 26.62 -2.91 -4.09
C GLU A 512 27.27 -1.59 -4.54
N GLU A 513 27.60 -1.50 -5.82
CA GLU A 513 28.11 -0.28 -6.45
C GLU A 513 27.11 0.86 -6.36
N TRP A 514 25.80 0.58 -6.53
CA TRP A 514 24.77 1.61 -6.37
C TRP A 514 24.69 2.12 -4.94
N VAL A 515 24.87 1.25 -3.93
CA VAL A 515 24.86 1.67 -2.52
C VAL A 515 25.98 2.67 -2.24
N VAL A 516 27.19 2.37 -2.72
CA VAL A 516 28.37 3.25 -2.57
C VAL A 516 28.19 4.55 -3.36
N GLU A 517 27.69 4.45 -4.59
CA GLU A 517 27.45 5.61 -5.44
C GLU A 517 26.38 6.53 -4.86
N ALA A 518 25.25 5.98 -4.39
CA ALA A 518 24.17 6.72 -3.78
C ALA A 518 24.63 7.50 -2.54
N GLU A 519 25.44 6.88 -1.68
CA GLU A 519 26.05 7.54 -0.53
C GLU A 519 26.96 8.69 -0.97
N SER A 520 27.80 8.49 -1.99
CA SER A 520 28.67 9.55 -2.53
C SER A 520 27.89 10.74 -3.13
N ARG A 521 26.68 10.49 -3.65
CA ARG A 521 25.74 11.50 -4.17
C ARG A 521 24.95 12.19 -3.05
N GLY A 522 25.04 11.70 -1.81
CA GLY A 522 24.29 12.20 -0.66
C GLY A 522 22.82 11.76 -0.64
N LEU A 523 22.49 10.63 -1.27
CA LEU A 523 21.16 10.03 -1.22
C LEU A 523 20.96 9.25 0.09
N LEU A 524 19.74 9.26 0.61
CA LEU A 524 19.43 8.64 1.89
C LEU A 524 19.21 7.13 1.75
N ASN A 525 19.75 6.35 2.69
CA ASN A 525 19.56 4.90 2.77
C ASN A 525 19.03 4.49 4.15
N MET A 526 17.75 4.74 4.41
CA MET A 526 17.09 4.41 5.69
C MET A 526 16.49 3.01 5.62
N LYS A 527 17.22 2.04 6.16
CA LYS A 527 16.93 0.61 5.96
C LYS A 527 15.70 0.17 6.77
N SER A 528 15.53 0.71 7.97
CA SER A 528 14.43 0.33 8.86
C SER A 528 13.37 1.41 8.99
N THR A 529 12.14 1.00 9.28
CA THR A 529 11.03 1.89 9.60
C THR A 529 11.34 2.77 10.81
N VAL A 530 12.04 2.23 11.82
CA VAL A 530 12.42 2.98 13.03
C VAL A 530 13.40 4.11 12.74
N GLU A 531 14.30 3.94 11.75
CA GLU A 531 15.18 5.03 11.27
C GLU A 531 14.41 6.12 10.52
N CYS A 532 13.34 5.75 9.81
CA CYS A 532 12.57 6.67 8.97
C CYS A 532 11.65 7.58 9.80
N ILE A 533 10.97 7.03 10.81
CA ILE A 533 9.90 7.72 11.54
C ILE A 533 10.34 9.07 12.15
N PRO A 534 11.53 9.20 12.79
CA PRO A 534 12.03 10.48 13.30
C PRO A 534 12.11 11.61 12.28
N THR A 535 12.24 11.28 10.99
CA THR A 535 12.29 12.32 9.96
C THR A 535 10.98 13.07 9.79
N PHE A 536 9.85 12.51 10.22
CA PHE A 536 8.55 13.16 10.08
C PHE A 536 8.48 14.51 10.82
N ILE A 537 9.11 14.58 11.98
CA ILE A 537 9.13 15.76 12.85
C ILE A 537 10.30 16.73 12.57
N ASN A 538 11.10 16.47 11.53
CA ASN A 538 12.13 17.41 11.11
C ASN A 538 11.50 18.75 10.68
N ASP A 539 12.10 19.88 11.04
CA ASP A 539 11.55 21.22 10.74
C ASP A 539 11.20 21.42 9.26
N LYS A 540 12.06 20.93 8.35
CA LYS A 540 11.83 20.95 6.88
C LYS A 540 10.52 20.24 6.51
N ASN A 541 10.28 19.08 7.11
CA ASN A 541 9.16 18.21 6.80
C ASN A 541 7.86 18.69 7.45
N VAL A 542 7.93 19.18 8.69
CA VAL A 542 6.79 19.84 9.33
C VAL A 542 6.36 21.08 8.54
N ALA A 543 7.33 21.91 8.12
CA ALA A 543 7.05 23.15 7.42
C ALA A 543 6.31 22.93 6.09
N VAL A 544 6.63 21.89 5.32
CA VAL A 544 5.97 21.66 4.03
C VAL A 544 4.49 21.30 4.20
N PHE A 545 4.14 20.41 5.14
CA PHE A 545 2.74 20.07 5.38
C PHE A 545 1.93 21.23 5.96
N VAL A 546 2.51 21.98 6.90
CA VAL A 546 1.85 23.14 7.52
C VAL A 546 1.63 24.26 6.50
N ARG A 547 2.62 24.57 5.66
CA ARG A 547 2.53 25.62 4.63
C ARG A 547 1.40 25.34 3.64
N HIS A 548 1.24 24.10 3.21
CA HIS A 548 0.18 23.69 2.28
C HIS A 548 -1.15 23.39 2.97
N GLY A 549 -1.22 23.52 4.30
CA GLY A 549 -2.45 23.26 5.08
C GLY A 549 -2.90 21.80 5.03
N VAL A 550 -1.98 20.86 4.77
CA VAL A 550 -2.27 19.43 4.64
C VAL A 550 -2.35 18.78 6.02
N LEU A 551 -1.33 19.01 6.85
CA LEU A 551 -1.28 18.61 8.25
C LEU A 551 -0.80 19.76 9.14
N SER A 552 -1.33 19.84 10.35
CA SER A 552 -0.79 20.69 11.41
C SER A 552 0.43 20.05 12.09
N LYS A 553 1.18 20.82 12.87
CA LYS A 553 2.30 20.29 13.67
C LYS A 553 1.84 19.20 14.66
N SER A 554 0.72 19.42 15.35
CA SER A 554 0.17 18.46 16.31
C SER A 554 -0.29 17.17 15.62
N GLU A 555 -0.86 17.26 14.42
CA GLU A 555 -1.25 16.09 13.61
C GLU A 555 -0.03 15.28 13.16
N ILE A 556 1.11 15.93 12.88
CA ILE A 556 2.37 15.24 12.53
C ILE A 556 2.95 14.52 13.75
N GLU A 557 3.04 15.21 14.90
CA GLU A 557 3.51 14.62 16.16
C GLU A 557 2.66 13.40 16.57
N SER A 558 1.34 13.51 16.43
CA SER A 558 0.42 12.39 16.65
C SER A 558 0.71 11.19 15.75
N ARG A 559 0.86 11.42 14.45
CA ARG A 559 1.16 10.34 13.50
C ARG A 559 2.52 9.71 13.75
N TYR A 560 3.51 10.52 14.14
CA TYR A 560 4.83 10.04 14.55
C TYR A 560 4.72 9.02 15.70
N GLU A 561 3.98 9.35 16.77
CA GLU A 561 3.76 8.44 17.90
C GLU A 561 3.00 7.17 17.47
N ILE A 562 1.92 7.32 16.68
CA ILE A 562 1.13 6.18 16.21
C ILE A 562 1.97 5.21 15.37
N LEU A 563 2.84 5.73 14.50
CA LEU A 563 3.71 4.89 13.67
C LEU A 563 4.69 4.07 14.52
N LEU A 564 5.28 4.68 15.55
CA LEU A 564 6.19 3.99 16.49
C LEU A 564 5.44 2.94 17.31
N GLU A 565 4.30 3.30 17.88
CA GLU A 565 3.47 2.38 18.66
C GLU A 565 3.01 1.18 17.82
N ASN A 566 2.55 1.42 16.59
CA ASN A 566 2.11 0.36 15.69
C ASN A 566 3.27 -0.57 15.34
N TYR A 567 4.47 -0.04 15.08
CA TYR A 567 5.66 -0.85 14.85
C TYR A 567 5.95 -1.77 16.05
N VAL A 568 6.00 -1.20 17.27
CA VAL A 568 6.22 -1.95 18.51
C VAL A 568 5.17 -3.03 18.71
N LYS A 569 3.87 -2.69 18.57
CA LYS A 569 2.75 -3.62 18.75
C LYS A 569 2.83 -4.79 17.76
N THR A 570 3.12 -4.53 16.48
CA THR A 570 3.24 -5.57 15.46
C THR A 570 4.36 -6.55 15.79
N ILE A 571 5.59 -6.06 16.03
CA ILE A 571 6.73 -6.94 16.34
C ILE A 571 6.52 -7.67 17.68
N ASN A 572 5.87 -7.04 18.65
CA ASN A 572 5.53 -7.70 19.92
C ASN A 572 4.54 -8.86 19.72
N ILE A 573 3.50 -8.70 18.90
CA ILE A 573 2.55 -9.78 18.57
C ILE A 573 3.29 -10.92 17.85
N GLU A 574 4.19 -10.59 16.91
CA GLU A 574 5.02 -11.59 16.25
C GLU A 574 5.90 -12.36 17.26
N ALA A 575 6.65 -11.66 18.10
CA ALA A 575 7.52 -12.28 19.10
C ALA A 575 6.75 -13.16 20.10
N LEU A 576 5.59 -12.71 20.58
CA LEU A 576 4.72 -13.49 21.48
C LEU A 576 4.19 -14.75 20.80
N THR A 577 3.74 -14.64 19.55
CA THR A 577 3.26 -15.77 18.76
C THR A 577 4.38 -16.78 18.52
N MET A 578 5.57 -16.29 18.19
CA MET A 578 6.77 -17.09 17.98
C MET A 578 7.17 -17.86 19.25
N ILE A 579 7.17 -17.19 20.40
CA ILE A 579 7.44 -17.80 21.71
C ILE A 579 6.40 -18.88 22.03
N ASN A 580 5.11 -18.61 21.75
CA ASN A 580 4.03 -19.56 22.01
C ASN A 580 4.22 -20.83 21.17
N MET A 581 4.30 -20.70 19.85
CA MET A 581 4.48 -21.82 18.94
C MET A 581 5.77 -22.61 19.23
N ALA A 582 6.90 -21.92 19.44
CA ALA A 582 8.16 -22.55 19.81
C ALA A 582 8.03 -23.40 21.08
N LYS A 583 7.39 -22.86 22.12
CA LYS A 583 7.25 -23.52 23.43
C LYS A 583 6.24 -24.67 23.41
N THR A 584 5.08 -24.49 22.77
CA THR A 584 3.95 -25.42 22.91
C THR A 584 3.84 -26.42 21.77
N GLU A 585 4.51 -26.19 20.64
CA GLU A 585 4.35 -27.00 19.43
C GLU A 585 5.69 -27.59 18.97
N ILE A 586 6.66 -26.75 18.61
CA ILE A 586 7.96 -27.19 18.03
C ILE A 586 8.79 -27.94 19.07
N LEU A 587 9.01 -27.35 20.25
CA LEU A 587 9.85 -27.96 21.28
C LEU A 587 9.31 -29.34 21.76
N PRO A 588 8.01 -29.51 22.05
CA PRO A 588 7.45 -30.82 22.37
C PRO A 588 7.58 -31.84 21.24
N ALA A 589 7.42 -31.43 19.98
CA ALA A 589 7.62 -32.32 18.83
C ALA A 589 9.08 -32.82 18.76
N ALA A 590 10.04 -31.91 18.93
CA ALA A 590 11.45 -32.25 18.93
C ALA A 590 11.84 -33.17 20.12
N PHE A 591 11.27 -32.95 21.31
CA PHE A 591 11.47 -33.85 22.45
C PHE A 591 10.91 -35.26 22.19
N ARG A 592 9.73 -35.38 21.58
CA ARG A 592 9.15 -36.69 21.25
C ARG A 592 10.05 -37.44 20.27
N PHE A 593 10.50 -36.78 19.20
CA PHE A 593 11.38 -37.41 18.23
C PHE A 593 12.74 -37.79 18.82
N SER A 594 13.33 -36.92 19.65
CA SER A 594 14.58 -37.24 20.37
C SER A 594 14.43 -38.46 21.28
N LYS A 595 13.27 -38.63 21.93
CA LYS A 595 12.97 -39.81 22.73
C LYS A 595 12.86 -41.06 21.85
N GLU A 596 12.10 -41.00 20.75
CA GLU A 596 11.93 -42.12 19.83
C GLU A 596 13.26 -42.62 19.23
N LEU A 597 14.13 -41.71 18.82
CA LEU A 597 15.48 -42.04 18.36
C LEU A 597 16.29 -42.74 19.46
N SER A 598 16.22 -42.23 20.69
CA SER A 598 16.95 -42.79 21.83
C SER A 598 16.44 -44.20 22.18
N ASP A 599 15.12 -44.36 22.24
CA ASP A 599 14.45 -45.64 22.51
C ASP A 599 14.78 -46.67 21.42
N THR A 600 14.83 -46.25 20.16
CA THR A 600 15.23 -47.08 19.01
C THR A 600 16.67 -47.54 19.14
N ILE A 601 17.62 -46.63 19.40
CA ILE A 601 19.04 -46.95 19.58
C ILE A 601 19.22 -47.96 20.72
N ASN A 602 18.56 -47.72 21.85
CA ASN A 602 18.65 -48.60 23.03
C ASN A 602 18.05 -49.98 22.75
N SER A 603 16.89 -50.04 22.09
CA SER A 603 16.21 -51.30 21.75
C SER A 603 17.04 -52.15 20.79
N VAL A 604 17.66 -51.53 19.77
CA VAL A 604 18.53 -52.23 18.82
C VAL A 604 19.78 -52.78 19.52
N LYS A 605 20.43 -51.98 20.38
CA LYS A 605 21.59 -52.43 21.18
C LYS A 605 21.23 -53.57 22.15
N ALA A 606 20.02 -53.56 22.71
CA ALA A 606 19.58 -54.57 23.68
C ALA A 606 19.41 -55.97 23.06
N THR A 607 19.33 -56.10 21.74
CA THR A 607 19.22 -57.41 21.05
C THR A 607 20.46 -58.30 21.22
N GLY A 608 21.60 -57.72 21.62
CA GLY A 608 22.87 -58.44 21.76
C GLY A 608 23.50 -58.87 20.43
N MET A 609 22.90 -58.51 19.29
CA MET A 609 23.47 -58.72 17.97
C MET A 609 24.51 -57.64 17.66
N SER A 610 25.59 -57.97 16.93
CA SER A 610 26.48 -56.96 16.35
C SER A 610 25.78 -56.25 15.19
N VAL A 611 24.94 -55.27 15.51
CA VAL A 611 24.19 -54.45 14.55
C VAL A 611 24.64 -52.99 14.62
N GLU A 612 24.82 -52.38 13.44
CA GLU A 612 25.24 -50.99 13.29
C GLU A 612 24.09 -50.02 13.63
N VAL A 613 24.35 -49.08 14.53
CA VAL A 613 23.40 -48.01 14.94
C VAL A 613 23.89 -46.61 14.59
N SER A 614 24.87 -46.53 13.67
CA SER A 614 25.56 -45.30 13.30
C SER A 614 24.62 -44.28 12.66
N ALA A 615 23.66 -44.72 11.84
CA ALA A 615 22.67 -43.85 11.20
C ALA A 615 21.76 -43.14 12.23
N GLN A 616 21.12 -43.90 13.12
CA GLN A 616 20.25 -43.33 14.17
C GLN A 616 21.04 -42.44 15.13
N SER A 617 22.26 -42.87 15.48
CA SER A 617 23.15 -42.09 16.35
C SER A 617 23.60 -40.78 15.69
N SER A 618 23.77 -40.76 14.35
CA SER A 618 24.11 -39.54 13.61
C SER A 618 22.99 -38.51 13.66
N VAL A 619 21.75 -38.93 13.40
CA VAL A 619 20.58 -38.04 13.46
C VAL A 619 20.39 -37.48 14.87
N LEU A 620 20.55 -38.30 15.92
CA LEU A 620 20.44 -37.83 17.31
C LEU A 620 21.57 -36.84 17.67
N LYS A 621 22.79 -37.05 17.15
CA LYS A 621 23.93 -36.12 17.32
C LYS A 621 23.73 -34.79 16.60
N GLU A 622 22.97 -34.76 15.52
CA GLU A 622 22.58 -33.54 14.82
C GLU A 622 21.43 -32.82 15.55
N LEU A 623 20.40 -33.57 15.97
CA LEU A 623 19.22 -33.03 16.64
C LEU A 623 19.54 -32.40 18.01
N SER A 624 20.36 -33.06 18.83
CA SER A 624 20.57 -32.65 20.22
C SER A 624 21.19 -31.25 20.39
N PRO A 625 22.25 -30.87 19.64
CA PRO A 625 22.77 -29.50 19.66
C PRO A 625 21.76 -28.44 19.21
N VAL A 626 20.99 -28.73 18.13
CA VAL A 626 19.98 -27.80 17.61
C VAL A 626 18.86 -27.61 18.63
N LEU A 627 18.39 -28.69 19.27
CA LEU A 627 17.40 -28.65 20.34
C LEU A 627 17.86 -27.80 21.53
N SER A 628 19.12 -27.97 21.95
CA SER A 628 19.72 -27.18 23.04
C SER A 628 19.81 -25.69 22.68
N SER A 629 20.28 -25.39 21.47
CA SER A 629 20.34 -24.02 20.94
C SER A 629 18.95 -23.38 20.85
N PHE A 630 17.96 -24.12 20.32
CA PHE A 630 16.57 -23.66 20.21
C PHE A 630 15.97 -23.30 21.57
N ALA A 631 16.17 -24.14 22.59
CA ALA A 631 15.69 -23.87 23.95
C ALA A 631 16.38 -22.66 24.59
N SER A 632 17.69 -22.49 24.34
CA SER A 632 18.46 -21.32 24.77
C SER A 632 17.95 -20.04 24.09
N ASN A 633 17.80 -20.04 22.77
CA ASN A 633 17.32 -18.91 21.97
C ASN A 633 15.87 -18.55 22.33
N LEU A 634 15.01 -19.52 22.65
CA LEU A 634 13.66 -19.27 23.16
C LEU A 634 13.68 -18.53 24.50
N THR A 635 14.61 -18.89 25.38
CA THR A 635 14.79 -18.22 26.68
C THR A 635 15.36 -16.81 26.51
N ALA A 636 16.32 -16.65 25.59
CA ALA A 636 16.89 -15.35 25.23
C ALA A 636 15.83 -14.40 24.68
N LEU A 637 15.00 -14.86 23.72
CA LEU A 637 13.93 -14.06 23.14
C LEU A 637 12.92 -13.60 24.20
N LYS A 638 12.49 -14.49 25.12
CA LYS A 638 11.60 -14.10 26.22
C LYS A 638 12.19 -12.97 27.08
N LYS A 639 13.45 -13.13 27.50
CA LYS A 639 14.13 -12.13 28.33
C LYS A 639 14.31 -10.79 27.60
N THR A 640 14.69 -10.84 26.31
CA THR A 640 14.84 -9.64 25.48
C THR A 640 13.49 -8.94 25.29
N LEU A 641 12.42 -9.70 25.05
CA LEU A 641 11.07 -9.17 24.89
C LEU A 641 10.55 -8.53 26.18
N GLU A 642 10.73 -9.17 27.34
CA GLU A 642 10.40 -8.59 28.65
C GLU A 642 11.14 -7.27 28.88
N LYS A 643 12.45 -7.22 28.56
CA LYS A 643 13.26 -6.00 28.68
C LYS A 643 12.77 -4.90 27.74
N ALA A 644 12.46 -5.23 26.49
CA ALA A 644 11.99 -4.24 25.49
C ALA A 644 10.59 -3.70 25.85
N ASN A 645 9.70 -4.55 26.37
CA ASN A 645 8.39 -4.11 26.87
C ASN A 645 8.49 -3.25 28.14
N ALA A 646 9.48 -3.50 28.99
CA ALA A 646 9.74 -2.72 30.19
C ALA A 646 10.49 -1.39 29.93
N GLU A 647 10.83 -1.07 28.67
CA GLU A 647 11.47 0.19 28.32
C GLU A 647 10.47 1.35 28.51
N THR A 648 10.67 2.15 29.55
CA THR A 648 9.81 3.30 29.91
C THR A 648 10.32 4.63 29.33
N GLY A 649 11.21 4.59 28.35
CA GLY A 649 11.72 5.76 27.64
C GLY A 649 10.69 6.41 26.69
N SER A 650 11.17 7.00 25.60
CA SER A 650 10.29 7.47 24.51
C SER A 650 9.82 6.29 23.65
N ALA A 651 8.70 6.46 22.94
CA ALA A 651 8.22 5.46 21.96
C ALA A 651 9.30 5.07 20.94
N LEU A 652 10.17 6.03 20.58
CA LEU A 652 11.32 5.78 19.71
C LEU A 652 12.32 4.80 20.34
N LYS A 653 12.71 5.00 21.60
CA LYS A 653 13.65 4.09 22.29
C LYS A 653 13.09 2.68 22.39
N GLN A 654 11.78 2.57 22.65
CA GLN A 654 11.11 1.28 22.67
C GLN A 654 11.15 0.65 21.26
N ALA A 655 10.77 1.38 20.20
CA ALA A 655 10.85 0.89 18.83
C ALA A 655 12.28 0.47 18.43
N GLU A 656 13.29 1.22 18.85
CA GLU A 656 14.70 0.86 18.66
C GLU A 656 15.08 -0.43 19.40
N ALA A 657 14.60 -0.64 20.63
CA ALA A 657 14.82 -1.89 21.35
C ALA A 657 14.21 -3.08 20.61
N PHE A 658 12.99 -2.94 20.08
CA PHE A 658 12.36 -3.98 19.27
C PHE A 658 13.16 -4.26 17.97
N SER A 659 13.49 -3.21 17.23
CA SER A 659 14.22 -3.33 15.95
C SER A 659 15.64 -3.88 16.13
N LYS A 660 16.41 -3.37 17.10
CA LYS A 660 17.84 -3.69 17.27
C LYS A 660 18.10 -4.94 18.12
N THR A 661 17.13 -5.40 18.93
CA THR A 661 17.35 -6.52 19.87
C THR A 661 16.31 -7.64 19.78
N VAL A 662 15.02 -7.32 19.66
CA VAL A 662 13.97 -8.36 19.60
C VAL A 662 13.99 -9.07 18.24
N ILE A 663 14.05 -8.33 17.13
CA ILE A 663 14.11 -8.93 15.77
C ILE A 663 15.32 -9.87 15.61
N PRO A 664 16.57 -9.49 15.96
CA PRO A 664 17.70 -10.43 15.89
C PRO A 664 17.53 -11.69 16.75
N ALA A 665 16.89 -11.57 17.92
CA ALA A 665 16.59 -12.72 18.77
C ALA A 665 15.50 -13.63 18.15
N MET A 666 14.52 -13.05 17.46
CA MET A 666 13.56 -13.80 16.65
C MET A 666 14.26 -14.55 15.51
N GLU A 667 15.13 -13.89 14.74
CA GLU A 667 15.88 -14.52 13.65
C GLU A 667 16.74 -15.70 14.12
N SER A 668 17.39 -15.56 15.29
CA SER A 668 18.17 -16.63 15.90
C SER A 668 17.31 -17.85 16.25
N LEU A 669 16.15 -17.62 16.87
CA LEU A 669 15.22 -18.70 17.21
C LEU A 669 14.59 -19.33 15.95
N ARG A 670 14.28 -18.54 14.93
CA ARG A 670 13.80 -19.03 13.63
C ARG A 670 14.83 -19.95 12.98
N THR A 671 16.10 -19.54 12.96
CA THR A 671 17.19 -20.31 12.34
C THR A 671 17.28 -21.72 12.91
N ASP A 672 17.07 -21.90 14.22
CA ASP A 672 17.07 -23.21 14.84
C ASP A 672 15.77 -23.98 14.60
N ALA A 673 14.61 -23.33 14.58
CA ALA A 673 13.35 -23.98 14.19
C ALA A 673 13.38 -24.51 12.75
N ASP A 674 13.92 -23.73 11.82
CA ASP A 674 14.01 -24.12 10.41
C ASP A 674 14.96 -25.34 10.25
N LYS A 675 16.03 -25.44 11.07
CA LYS A 675 16.85 -26.67 11.16
C LYS A 675 16.09 -27.84 11.75
N LEU A 676 15.28 -27.62 12.79
CA LEU A 676 14.44 -28.68 13.37
C LEU A 676 13.41 -29.19 12.37
N GLU A 677 12.78 -28.34 11.56
CA GLU A 677 11.86 -28.74 10.50
C GLU A 677 12.53 -29.70 9.49
N ALA A 678 13.79 -29.45 9.14
CA ALA A 678 14.54 -30.31 8.22
C ALA A 678 14.90 -31.69 8.78
N ILE A 679 14.92 -31.84 10.12
CA ILE A 679 15.31 -33.08 10.81
C ILE A 679 14.07 -33.88 11.25
N LEU A 680 12.98 -33.21 11.61
CA LEU A 680 11.80 -33.84 12.18
C LEU A 680 10.97 -34.60 11.13
N PRO A 681 10.43 -35.79 11.47
CA PRO A 681 9.46 -36.47 10.61
C PRO A 681 8.23 -35.62 10.32
N ARG A 682 7.69 -35.72 9.10
CA ARG A 682 6.56 -34.89 8.64
C ARG A 682 5.31 -35.06 9.51
N ASP A 683 5.03 -36.27 9.98
CA ASP A 683 3.91 -36.62 10.86
C ASP A 683 4.07 -36.10 12.29
N MET A 684 5.29 -35.74 12.69
CA MET A 684 5.58 -35.13 13.99
C MET A 684 5.65 -33.60 13.94
N TYR A 685 5.86 -33.02 12.76
CA TYR A 685 5.94 -31.58 12.60
C TYR A 685 4.54 -30.93 12.78
N PRO A 686 4.40 -29.92 13.66
CA PRO A 686 3.09 -29.56 14.22
C PRO A 686 2.15 -28.78 13.29
N PHE A 687 2.64 -28.22 12.19
CA PHE A 687 1.85 -27.38 11.30
C PHE A 687 2.31 -27.51 9.83
N PRO A 688 1.51 -27.04 8.84
CA PRO A 688 1.86 -27.11 7.42
C PRO A 688 3.19 -26.43 7.08
N THR A 689 3.97 -27.09 6.23
CA THR A 689 5.25 -26.57 5.69
C THR A 689 4.99 -25.56 4.56
N TYR A 690 6.03 -24.86 4.10
CA TYR A 690 5.89 -23.99 2.92
C TYR A 690 5.53 -24.78 1.65
N ALA A 691 6.02 -26.02 1.51
CA ALA A 691 5.64 -26.87 0.38
C ALA A 691 4.12 -27.12 0.37
N ASP A 692 3.53 -27.36 1.55
CA ASP A 692 2.09 -27.57 1.68
C ASP A 692 1.31 -26.30 1.30
N LEU A 693 1.77 -25.13 1.77
CA LEU A 693 1.06 -23.86 1.59
C LEU A 693 1.16 -23.31 0.17
N LEU A 694 2.31 -23.45 -0.49
CA LEU A 694 2.60 -22.80 -1.78
C LEU A 694 2.14 -23.62 -3.00
N PHE A 695 2.07 -24.95 -2.89
CA PHE A 695 1.80 -25.82 -4.05
C PHE A 695 0.42 -26.48 -4.05
N ASN A 696 -0.27 -26.56 -2.90
CA ASN A 696 -1.59 -27.19 -2.77
C ASN A 696 -2.78 -26.22 -2.88
N VAL A 697 -2.57 -25.08 -3.57
CA VAL A 697 -3.59 -24.04 -3.82
C VAL A 697 -4.54 -24.42 -4.94
#